data_AF-A0A2R6D2D8-F1
#
_entry.id   AF-A0A2R6D2D8-F1
#
_cell.length_a   1.000
_cell.length_b   1.000
_cell.length_c   1.000
_cell.angle_alpha   90.00
_cell.angle_beta   90.00
_cell.angle_gamma   90.00
#
_symmetry.space_group_name_H-M   'P 1'
#
loop_
_entity.id
_entity.type
_entity.pdbx_description
1 polymer ?
#
loop_
_entity_poly.entity_id
_entity_poly.type
_entity_poly.pdbx_seq_one_letter_code
_entity_poly.pdbx_strand_id
1 'polypeptide(L)'
;MSAEHVRGKSPEHPAFVGVVALSTAGLMQLLLFRSFEMSSTVRGILQPGMGLAVAAGVVFLAWLSREVDSRDVSRLAYPGVVAGSILLSVGLVFVLLPGIFDYFFGQVDRVLGFITSPSETAGTVGEAQPASTDDFDRWYKLANYTAILGAGMLIVKQFFADESRGEELLVVVWAAFMVAATFTQIRFGYYLTVPVGALNAALVGFIMKTMGSPSGDRILDIELYQVITIFVVVLVIFVPMVGVVGLFNDENSADTARELADARSAPGGIVGWKDSLDWMNENTPEEGQYGNPDGEAMDLWGQYRLTDDYDYPDGAYGVMSWWDYGHWITGQAERIPNANPFQEGASVAAEFLLAQNETQAEQVLSTVDENENAKTRYVMVDWKMVETESSRPLGGKFFAPTAFTDKYDNQQFYTRILATNQQGRSRTISMLNKQPYYRSMVARLYHFHGSSEDPGVRLPGSQQPKIPVVEWTGTERETRTGATFVEAPQNGTALRFVDSMEEARNITENNPSAQIGGIGGMPSGEVPALEHYRLVQMSDVNALGRSNASLEANSEHRLQFYKQRYTRRTIATTGLGLEIARTLSGDQSMTRRQVIQEMSQRTQLGRQIQAVGEQLLFPNTPAWTKVFERVPGATIEGEGGPPNTEVTISVPIEPENGDPFQYTQTVETDSDGEFTATVPYATEGYDNWGPENGYTNVSARANGSYRLQTGFRQNESGYQITYFASANVTEAQVIGEDESAVQVTLSEQVIPPLN
;
A
#
# COMPACT_ATOMS: atom_id res chain seq x y z
N MET A 1 -24.22 28.51 -26.51
CA MET A 1 -24.87 28.73 -27.81
C MET A 1 -26.39 28.82 -27.67
N SER A 2 -27.09 27.83 -27.11
CA SER A 2 -28.55 27.87 -26.94
C SER A 2 -29.07 29.07 -26.14
N ALA A 3 -28.40 29.44 -25.05
CA ALA A 3 -28.76 30.61 -24.26
C ALA A 3 -28.64 31.94 -25.05
N GLU A 4 -27.63 32.07 -25.91
CA GLU A 4 -27.44 33.26 -26.76
C GLU A 4 -28.54 33.34 -27.83
N HIS A 5 -28.83 32.23 -28.50
CA HIS A 5 -29.88 32.16 -29.53
C HIS A 5 -31.26 32.53 -28.98
N VAL A 6 -31.64 31.99 -27.82
CA VAL A 6 -32.93 32.32 -27.18
C VAL A 6 -33.05 33.83 -26.88
N ARG A 7 -31.93 34.48 -26.55
CA ARG A 7 -31.84 35.94 -26.31
C ARG A 7 -31.76 36.77 -27.60
N GLY A 8 -31.76 36.14 -28.77
CA GLY A 8 -31.64 36.81 -30.06
C GLY A 8 -30.22 37.29 -30.39
N LYS A 9 -29.20 36.74 -29.74
CA LYS A 9 -27.79 36.97 -30.06
C LYS A 9 -27.25 35.83 -30.91
N SER A 10 -26.44 36.17 -31.91
CA SER A 10 -25.83 35.15 -32.78
C SER A 10 -24.79 34.32 -32.01
N PRO A 11 -24.86 32.99 -32.02
CA PRO A 11 -23.87 32.12 -31.39
C PRO A 11 -22.60 31.92 -32.24
N GLU A 12 -22.44 32.64 -33.36
CA GLU A 12 -21.32 32.46 -34.29
C GLU A 12 -19.97 32.90 -33.74
N HIS A 13 -19.93 33.96 -32.95
CA HIS A 13 -18.68 34.44 -32.33
C HIS A 13 -18.05 33.39 -31.42
N PRO A 14 -18.78 32.79 -30.43
CA PRO A 14 -18.22 31.70 -29.64
C PRO A 14 -18.01 30.42 -30.47
N ALA A 15 -18.79 30.20 -31.53
CA ALA A 15 -18.59 29.05 -32.42
C ALA A 15 -17.25 29.14 -33.16
N PHE A 16 -16.93 30.31 -33.73
CA PHE A 16 -15.67 30.53 -34.44
C PHE A 16 -14.46 30.25 -33.53
N VAL A 17 -14.47 30.83 -32.32
CA VAL A 17 -13.40 30.60 -31.34
C VAL A 17 -13.32 29.13 -30.94
N GLY A 18 -14.45 28.48 -30.67
CA GLY A 18 -14.50 27.06 -30.31
C GLY A 18 -13.95 26.16 -31.42
N VAL A 19 -14.33 26.40 -32.68
CA VAL A 19 -13.87 25.63 -33.84
C VAL A 19 -12.36 25.79 -34.04
N VAL A 20 -11.85 27.03 -34.01
CA VAL A 20 -10.40 27.28 -34.17
C VAL A 20 -9.62 26.62 -33.04
N ALA A 21 -10.05 26.80 -31.79
CA ALA A 21 -9.38 26.23 -30.63
C ALA A 21 -9.36 24.70 -30.66
N LEU A 22 -10.51 24.06 -30.89
CA LEU A 22 -10.65 22.60 -30.84
C LEU A 22 -10.05 21.91 -32.07
N SER A 23 -10.13 22.53 -33.25
CA SER A 23 -9.45 22.01 -34.45
C SER A 23 -7.94 22.11 -34.28
N THR A 24 -7.43 23.21 -33.74
CA THR A 24 -6.00 23.36 -33.44
C THR A 24 -5.56 22.30 -32.42
N ALA A 25 -6.31 22.12 -31.33
CA ALA A 25 -6.01 21.10 -30.34
C ALA A 25 -6.03 19.69 -30.94
N GLY A 26 -7.06 19.35 -31.73
CA GLY A 26 -7.17 18.04 -32.40
C GLY A 26 -6.00 17.78 -33.36
N LEU A 27 -5.63 18.77 -34.18
CA LEU A 27 -4.50 18.67 -35.10
C LEU A 27 -3.16 18.54 -34.38
N MET A 28 -2.96 19.29 -33.28
CA MET A 28 -1.75 19.18 -32.47
C MET A 28 -1.62 17.80 -31.81
N GLN A 29 -2.74 17.19 -31.39
CA GLN A 29 -2.74 15.85 -30.81
C GLN A 29 -2.39 14.75 -31.84
N LEU A 30 -2.65 14.96 -33.14
CA LEU A 30 -2.22 14.03 -34.19
C LEU A 30 -0.70 13.86 -34.24
N LEU A 31 0.08 14.88 -33.85
CA LEU A 31 1.55 14.79 -33.78
C LEU A 31 2.04 13.82 -32.70
N LEU A 32 1.19 13.53 -31.72
CA LEU A 32 1.51 12.67 -30.58
C LEU A 32 0.82 11.30 -30.67
N PHE A 33 0.17 11.01 -31.80
CA PHE A 33 -0.55 9.77 -32.06
C PHE A 33 0.39 8.56 -32.04
N ARG A 34 0.01 7.52 -31.28
CA ARG A 34 0.81 6.29 -31.09
C ARG A 34 0.06 5.01 -31.44
N SER A 35 -1.25 4.96 -31.24
CA SER A 35 -2.05 3.75 -31.51
C SER A 35 -3.44 4.07 -32.05
N PHE A 36 -4.06 3.11 -32.74
CA PHE A 36 -5.46 3.22 -33.17
C PHE A 36 -6.46 2.82 -32.08
N GLU A 37 -5.97 2.46 -30.89
CA GLU A 37 -6.81 2.03 -29.78
C GLU A 37 -7.64 3.18 -29.23
N MET A 38 -8.87 2.87 -28.81
CA MET A 38 -9.73 3.79 -28.08
C MET A 38 -9.43 3.68 -26.59
N SER A 39 -8.53 4.54 -26.12
CA SER A 39 -8.12 4.62 -24.71
C SER A 39 -8.11 6.07 -24.24
N SER A 40 -8.42 6.27 -22.96
CA SER A 40 -8.41 7.60 -22.34
C SER A 40 -7.01 8.06 -21.93
N THR A 41 -6.07 7.11 -21.79
CA THR A 41 -4.73 7.33 -21.24
C THR A 41 -3.63 7.13 -22.29
N VAL A 42 -3.80 6.15 -23.18
CA VAL A 42 -2.90 5.96 -24.33
C VAL A 42 -3.19 7.03 -25.37
N ARG A 43 -2.13 7.55 -26.01
CA ARG A 43 -2.24 8.55 -27.09
C ARG A 43 -2.77 7.91 -28.36
N GLY A 44 -4.08 7.70 -28.39
CA GLY A 44 -4.80 6.98 -29.42
C GLY A 44 -5.53 7.90 -30.41
N ILE A 45 -6.50 7.33 -31.13
CA ILE A 45 -7.36 8.08 -32.07
C ILE A 45 -8.37 8.99 -31.35
N LEU A 46 -8.67 8.68 -30.09
CA LEU A 46 -9.72 9.35 -29.32
C LEU A 46 -9.42 10.83 -29.08
N GLN A 47 -8.20 11.18 -28.66
CA GLN A 47 -7.82 12.56 -28.32
C GLN A 47 -7.90 13.51 -29.53
N PRO A 48 -7.26 13.22 -30.68
CA PRO A 48 -7.40 14.06 -31.87
C PRO A 48 -8.83 14.01 -32.44
N GLY A 49 -9.45 12.81 -32.44
CA GLY A 49 -10.81 12.60 -32.93
C GLY A 49 -11.85 13.43 -32.17
N MET A 50 -11.76 13.50 -30.85
CA MET A 50 -12.66 14.28 -30.00
C MET A 50 -12.53 15.78 -30.28
N GLY A 51 -11.31 16.32 -30.42
CA GLY A 51 -11.12 17.72 -30.77
C GLY A 51 -11.82 18.09 -32.08
N LEU A 52 -11.62 17.27 -33.11
CA LEU A 52 -12.24 17.47 -34.42
C LEU A 52 -13.76 17.24 -34.40
N ALA A 53 -14.24 16.23 -33.67
CA ALA A 53 -15.65 15.93 -33.54
C ALA A 53 -16.41 17.05 -32.81
N VAL A 54 -15.86 17.59 -31.72
CA VAL A 54 -16.48 18.72 -31.02
C VAL A 54 -16.43 19.97 -31.89
N ALA A 55 -15.34 20.22 -32.62
CA ALA A 55 -15.30 21.32 -33.60
C ALA A 55 -16.39 21.20 -34.66
N ALA A 56 -16.58 20.01 -35.24
CA ALA A 56 -17.65 19.73 -36.20
C ALA A 56 -19.05 19.94 -35.58
N GLY A 57 -19.24 19.49 -34.33
CA GLY A 57 -20.47 19.71 -33.57
C GLY A 57 -20.76 21.20 -33.35
N VAL A 58 -19.74 22.01 -33.05
CA VAL A 58 -19.88 23.47 -32.89
C VAL A 58 -20.25 24.14 -34.22
N VAL A 59 -19.65 23.72 -35.35
CA VAL A 59 -20.06 24.18 -36.69
C VAL A 59 -21.52 23.84 -36.95
N PHE A 60 -21.93 22.60 -36.66
CA PHE A 60 -23.30 22.15 -36.82
C PHE A 60 -24.28 22.98 -36.00
N LEU A 61 -23.96 23.28 -34.73
CA LEU A 61 -24.78 24.13 -33.87
C LEU A 61 -24.90 25.56 -34.42
N ALA A 62 -23.82 26.14 -34.94
CA ALA A 62 -23.86 27.47 -35.55
C ALA A 62 -24.71 27.49 -36.83
N TRP A 63 -24.56 26.48 -37.68
CA TRP A 63 -25.39 26.29 -38.87
C TRP A 63 -26.87 26.13 -38.50
N LEU A 64 -27.17 25.28 -37.52
CA LEU A 64 -28.53 25.03 -37.05
C LEU A 64 -29.18 26.30 -36.50
N SER A 65 -28.42 27.17 -35.83
CA SER A 65 -28.93 28.47 -35.36
C SER A 65 -29.41 29.31 -36.54
N ARG A 66 -28.61 29.43 -37.60
CA ARG A 66 -28.98 30.18 -38.81
C ARG A 66 -30.21 29.60 -39.48
N GLU A 67 -30.30 28.27 -39.55
CA GLU A 67 -31.42 27.59 -40.18
C GLU A 67 -32.73 27.84 -39.42
N VAL A 68 -32.70 27.76 -38.08
CA VAL A 68 -33.87 28.06 -37.23
C VAL A 68 -34.27 29.55 -37.36
N ASP A 69 -33.29 30.46 -37.33
CA ASP A 69 -33.55 31.90 -37.51
C ASP A 69 -34.17 32.21 -38.89
N SER A 70 -33.78 31.47 -39.94
CA SER A 70 -34.30 31.68 -41.30
C SER A 70 -35.75 31.20 -41.51
N ARG A 71 -36.28 30.36 -40.61
CA ARG A 71 -37.57 29.67 -40.77
C ARG A 71 -38.73 30.33 -40.02
N ASP A 72 -38.52 31.50 -39.40
CA ASP A 72 -39.53 32.25 -38.62
C ASP A 72 -40.28 31.39 -37.57
N VAL A 73 -39.56 30.43 -36.98
CA VAL A 73 -40.08 29.59 -35.89
C VAL A 73 -39.72 30.18 -34.53
N SER A 74 -40.40 29.73 -33.47
CA SER A 74 -40.07 30.14 -32.10
C SER A 74 -38.59 29.90 -31.81
N ARG A 75 -37.93 30.87 -31.15
CA ARG A 75 -36.52 30.75 -30.72
C ARG A 75 -36.27 29.58 -29.75
N LEU A 76 -37.32 29.07 -29.12
CA LEU A 76 -37.25 27.85 -28.30
C LEU A 76 -37.14 26.56 -29.13
N ALA A 77 -37.43 26.63 -30.43
CA ALA A 77 -37.23 25.50 -31.35
C ALA A 77 -35.75 25.11 -31.44
N TYR A 78 -34.81 26.06 -31.40
CA TYR A 78 -33.39 25.75 -31.47
C TYR A 78 -32.91 24.85 -30.32
N PRO A 79 -33.09 25.19 -29.02
CA PRO A 79 -32.77 24.27 -27.93
C PRO A 79 -33.48 22.91 -28.03
N GLY A 80 -34.74 22.89 -28.48
CA GLY A 80 -35.51 21.65 -28.67
C GLY A 80 -34.93 20.75 -29.76
N VAL A 81 -34.57 21.31 -30.91
CA VAL A 81 -33.93 20.57 -32.02
C VAL A 81 -32.53 20.12 -31.64
N VAL A 82 -31.76 20.93 -30.91
CA VAL A 82 -30.46 20.52 -30.36
C VAL A 82 -30.61 19.31 -29.44
N ALA A 83 -31.53 19.36 -28.47
CA ALA A 83 -31.80 18.25 -27.56
C ALA A 83 -32.24 16.98 -28.32
N GLY A 84 -33.17 17.13 -29.27
CA GLY A 84 -33.62 16.02 -30.13
C GLY A 84 -32.48 15.43 -30.97
N SER A 85 -31.59 16.27 -31.50
CA SER A 85 -30.43 15.83 -32.29
C SER A 85 -29.42 15.07 -31.44
N ILE A 86 -29.17 15.51 -30.20
CA ILE A 86 -28.31 14.81 -29.24
C ILE A 86 -28.92 13.44 -28.90
N LEU A 87 -30.21 13.39 -28.54
CA LEU A 87 -30.88 12.12 -28.22
C LEU A 87 -30.88 11.14 -29.39
N LEU A 88 -31.15 11.63 -30.60
CA LEU A 88 -31.08 10.82 -31.82
C LEU A 88 -29.66 10.31 -32.07
N SER A 89 -28.65 11.17 -31.93
CA SER A 89 -27.24 10.79 -32.15
C SER A 89 -26.79 9.76 -31.12
N VAL A 90 -27.12 9.95 -29.84
CA VAL A 90 -26.82 8.99 -28.77
C VAL A 90 -27.54 7.67 -29.03
N GLY A 91 -28.83 7.69 -29.38
CA GLY A 91 -29.58 6.48 -29.71
C GLY A 91 -29.03 5.75 -30.93
N LEU A 92 -28.57 6.48 -31.94
CA LEU A 92 -27.94 5.90 -33.13
C LEU A 92 -26.57 5.31 -32.83
N VAL A 93 -25.74 5.97 -32.02
CA VAL A 93 -24.45 5.41 -31.55
C VAL A 93 -24.69 4.17 -30.68
N PHE A 94 -25.69 4.20 -29.80
CA PHE A 94 -26.10 3.04 -28.99
C PHE A 94 -26.46 1.81 -29.85
N VAL A 95 -27.25 2.01 -30.91
CA VAL A 95 -27.70 0.90 -31.77
C VAL A 95 -26.65 0.46 -32.80
N LEU A 96 -25.97 1.41 -33.45
CA LEU A 96 -25.07 1.12 -34.56
C LEU A 96 -23.61 0.89 -34.13
N LEU A 97 -23.19 1.45 -32.99
CA LEU A 97 -21.81 1.46 -32.51
C LEU A 97 -21.75 1.18 -30.99
N PRO A 98 -22.27 0.03 -30.53
CA PRO A 98 -22.44 -0.26 -29.10
C PRO A 98 -21.12 -0.17 -28.31
N GLY A 99 -19.99 -0.64 -28.85
CA GLY A 99 -18.70 -0.54 -28.17
C GLY A 99 -18.23 0.91 -27.93
N ILE A 100 -18.54 1.83 -28.84
CA ILE A 100 -18.25 3.27 -28.66
C ILE A 100 -19.17 3.85 -27.59
N PHE A 101 -20.46 3.48 -27.63
CA PHE A 101 -21.41 3.90 -26.61
C PHE A 101 -20.96 3.43 -25.21
N ASP A 102 -20.68 2.14 -25.05
CA ASP A 102 -20.27 1.53 -23.78
C ASP A 102 -19.00 2.17 -23.23
N TYR A 103 -18.03 2.45 -24.11
CA TYR A 103 -16.81 3.17 -23.74
C TYR A 103 -17.13 4.56 -23.16
N PHE A 104 -17.81 5.42 -23.93
CA PHE A 104 -18.10 6.80 -23.48
C PHE A 104 -19.01 6.84 -22.27
N PHE A 105 -20.02 5.98 -22.24
CA PHE A 105 -20.92 5.85 -21.11
C PHE A 105 -20.17 5.41 -19.85
N GLY A 106 -19.28 4.42 -19.98
CA GLY A 106 -18.38 4.00 -18.90
C GLY A 106 -17.45 5.13 -18.44
N GLN A 107 -16.93 5.97 -19.34
CA GLN A 107 -16.14 7.15 -18.95
C GLN A 107 -16.96 8.18 -18.17
N VAL A 108 -18.20 8.43 -18.58
CA VAL A 108 -19.12 9.35 -17.89
C VAL A 108 -19.47 8.82 -16.51
N ASP A 109 -19.82 7.54 -16.41
CA ASP A 109 -20.14 6.91 -15.13
C ASP A 109 -18.91 6.84 -14.20
N ARG A 110 -17.72 6.54 -14.73
CA ARG A 110 -16.47 6.58 -13.96
C ARG A 110 -16.22 7.95 -13.34
N VAL A 111 -16.51 9.04 -14.07
CA VAL A 111 -16.24 10.41 -13.60
C VAL A 111 -17.36 10.94 -12.71
N LEU A 112 -18.63 10.70 -13.04
CA LEU A 112 -19.78 11.31 -12.36
C LEU A 112 -20.53 10.37 -11.41
N GLY A 113 -20.21 9.07 -11.41
CA GLY A 113 -20.67 8.10 -10.42
C GLY A 113 -22.18 7.92 -10.36
N PHE A 114 -22.90 8.13 -11.47
CA PHE A 114 -24.36 8.16 -11.48
C PHE A 114 -25.00 6.78 -11.32
N ILE A 115 -24.28 5.69 -11.62
CA ILE A 115 -24.86 4.36 -11.79
C ILE A 115 -24.09 3.28 -11.03
N THR A 116 -22.75 3.24 -11.13
CA THR A 116 -21.95 2.20 -10.47
C THR A 116 -21.17 2.73 -9.27
N SER A 117 -21.20 1.96 -8.16
CA SER A 117 -20.28 2.18 -7.05
C SER A 117 -18.85 1.83 -7.48
N PRO A 118 -17.80 2.47 -6.91
CA PRO A 118 -16.41 2.10 -7.18
C PRO A 118 -16.19 0.59 -6.99
N SER A 119 -15.41 -0.03 -7.89
CA SER A 119 -15.04 -1.45 -7.75
C SER A 119 -14.28 -1.70 -6.45
N GLU A 120 -14.25 -2.93 -5.95
CA GLU A 120 -13.49 -3.29 -4.74
C GLU A 120 -12.00 -2.93 -4.86
N THR A 121 -11.42 -3.13 -6.04
CA THR A 121 -10.07 -2.69 -6.39
C THR A 121 -9.91 -1.17 -6.25
N ALA A 122 -10.82 -0.37 -6.82
CA ALA A 122 -10.82 1.09 -6.64
C ALA A 122 -11.07 1.49 -5.17
N GLY A 123 -11.79 0.65 -4.42
CA GLY A 123 -12.04 0.74 -2.98
C GLY A 123 -10.77 0.73 -2.13
N THR A 124 -9.68 0.14 -2.61
CA THR A 124 -8.39 0.10 -1.91
C THR A 124 -7.48 1.26 -2.28
N VAL A 125 -7.71 1.88 -3.45
CA VAL A 125 -6.96 3.04 -3.93
C VAL A 125 -7.48 4.30 -3.24
N GLY A 126 -6.67 4.87 -2.35
CA GLY A 126 -7.07 6.00 -1.50
C GLY A 126 -7.59 7.23 -2.26
N GLU A 127 -7.13 7.44 -3.50
CA GLU A 127 -7.51 8.57 -4.36
C GLU A 127 -8.79 8.35 -5.18
N ALA A 128 -9.24 7.09 -5.30
CA ALA A 128 -10.48 6.74 -6.01
C ALA A 128 -11.71 6.76 -5.09
N GLN A 129 -11.52 7.01 -3.78
CA GLN A 129 -12.59 7.11 -2.80
C GLN A 129 -13.47 8.34 -3.04
N PRO A 130 -14.78 8.28 -2.73
CA PRO A 130 -15.65 9.43 -2.81
C PRO A 130 -15.28 10.49 -1.75
N ALA A 131 -15.29 11.76 -2.13
CA ALA A 131 -15.08 12.85 -1.19
C ALA A 131 -16.32 13.06 -0.30
N SER A 132 -16.12 13.43 0.96
CA SER A 132 -17.19 13.86 1.87
C SER A 132 -17.29 15.38 1.93
N THR A 133 -18.38 15.92 2.47
CA THR A 133 -18.51 17.38 2.73
C THR A 133 -17.38 17.91 3.62
N ASP A 134 -16.88 17.08 4.54
CA ASP A 134 -15.78 17.44 5.43
C ASP A 134 -14.45 17.62 4.66
N ASP A 135 -14.27 16.93 3.52
CA ASP A 135 -13.11 17.14 2.64
C ASP A 135 -13.12 18.54 2.03
N PHE A 136 -14.27 18.96 1.48
CA PHE A 136 -14.42 20.29 0.91
C PHE A 136 -14.17 21.37 1.96
N ASP A 137 -14.79 21.24 3.14
CA ASP A 137 -14.62 22.20 4.24
C ASP A 137 -13.16 22.27 4.71
N ARG A 138 -12.48 21.12 4.75
CA ARG A 138 -11.05 21.06 5.08
C ARG A 138 -10.16 21.73 4.03
N TRP A 139 -10.48 21.61 2.74
CA TRP A 139 -9.66 22.17 1.66
C TRP A 139 -9.88 23.66 1.44
N TYR A 140 -11.14 24.10 1.37
CA TYR A 140 -11.49 25.45 0.93
C TYR A 140 -12.19 26.28 2.02
N LYS A 141 -12.60 25.68 3.14
CA LYS A 141 -13.23 26.36 4.28
C LYS A 141 -14.39 27.26 3.81
N LEU A 142 -14.41 28.53 4.24
CA LEU A 142 -15.43 29.50 3.87
C LEU A 142 -15.50 29.78 2.36
N ALA A 143 -14.41 29.54 1.62
CA ALA A 143 -14.37 29.77 0.18
C ALA A 143 -15.34 28.88 -0.62
N ASN A 144 -15.73 27.71 -0.08
CA ASN A 144 -16.78 26.87 -0.68
C ASN A 144 -18.12 27.61 -0.70
N TYR A 145 -18.52 28.13 0.46
CA TYR A 145 -19.83 28.75 0.64
C TYR A 145 -19.92 30.04 -0.17
N THR A 146 -18.86 30.85 -0.20
CA THR A 146 -18.82 32.06 -1.03
C THR A 146 -18.71 31.73 -2.52
N ALA A 147 -18.09 30.62 -2.93
CA ALA A 147 -18.16 30.14 -4.31
C ALA A 147 -19.59 29.74 -4.70
N ILE A 148 -20.33 29.05 -3.81
CA ILE A 148 -21.74 28.70 -4.05
C ILE A 148 -22.59 29.98 -4.22
N LEU A 149 -22.36 31.01 -3.38
CA LEU A 149 -23.02 32.31 -3.54
C LEU A 149 -22.65 32.98 -4.86
N GLY A 150 -21.38 32.93 -5.27
CA GLY A 150 -20.91 33.41 -6.57
C GLY A 150 -21.60 32.70 -7.73
N ALA A 151 -21.70 31.37 -7.68
CA ALA A 151 -22.41 30.57 -8.68
C ALA A 151 -23.89 30.91 -8.74
N GLY A 152 -24.57 30.99 -7.58
CA GLY A 152 -25.97 31.40 -7.49
C GLY A 152 -26.20 32.79 -8.06
N MET A 153 -25.32 33.75 -7.76
CA MET A 153 -25.36 35.10 -8.31
C MET A 153 -25.22 35.09 -9.84
N LEU A 154 -24.29 34.33 -10.40
CA LEU A 154 -24.13 34.23 -11.87
C LEU A 154 -25.34 33.55 -12.54
N ILE A 155 -25.93 32.54 -11.90
CA ILE A 155 -27.17 31.91 -12.39
C ILE A 155 -28.33 32.91 -12.37
N VAL A 156 -28.52 33.66 -11.28
CA VAL A 156 -29.58 34.69 -11.20
C VAL A 156 -29.33 35.76 -12.27
N LYS A 157 -28.09 36.23 -12.42
CA LYS A 157 -27.71 37.17 -13.48
C LYS A 157 -28.06 36.66 -14.88
N GLN A 158 -28.01 35.34 -15.11
CA GLN A 158 -28.45 34.73 -16.38
C GLN A 158 -29.94 34.97 -16.67
N PHE A 159 -30.80 35.11 -15.67
CA PHE A 159 -32.23 35.32 -15.90
C PHE A 159 -32.64 36.80 -15.91
N PHE A 160 -31.90 37.66 -15.21
CA PHE A 160 -32.32 39.05 -14.97
C PHE A 160 -31.47 40.13 -15.63
N ALA A 161 -30.28 39.82 -16.17
CA ALA A 161 -29.43 40.82 -16.81
C ALA A 161 -29.69 40.93 -18.32
N ASP A 162 -29.85 42.16 -18.82
CA ASP A 162 -29.99 42.48 -20.25
C ASP A 162 -28.73 42.06 -21.05
N GLU A 163 -27.56 42.15 -20.42
CA GLU A 163 -26.28 41.70 -20.96
C GLU A 163 -25.63 40.66 -20.03
N SER A 164 -26.07 39.41 -20.16
CA SER A 164 -25.36 38.29 -19.56
C SER A 164 -24.37 37.68 -20.55
N ARG A 165 -23.20 37.32 -20.03
CA ARG A 165 -22.03 36.80 -20.73
C ARG A 165 -22.02 35.28 -20.66
N GLY A 166 -21.97 34.61 -21.82
CA GLY A 166 -21.97 33.14 -21.89
C GLY A 166 -20.79 32.49 -21.17
N GLU A 167 -19.66 33.19 -21.06
CA GLU A 167 -18.47 32.74 -20.32
C GLU A 167 -18.70 32.60 -18.81
N GLU A 168 -19.60 33.40 -18.21
CA GLU A 168 -19.91 33.30 -16.79
C GLU A 168 -20.66 32.00 -16.47
N LEU A 169 -21.57 31.60 -17.36
CA LEU A 169 -22.30 30.33 -17.24
C LEU A 169 -21.36 29.14 -17.43
N LEU A 170 -20.36 29.25 -18.31
CA LEU A 170 -19.36 28.20 -18.52
C LEU A 170 -18.60 27.89 -17.21
N VAL A 171 -18.20 28.90 -16.44
CA VAL A 171 -17.51 28.72 -15.16
C VAL A 171 -18.41 27.98 -14.15
N VAL A 172 -19.70 28.32 -14.10
CA VAL A 172 -20.66 27.65 -13.21
C VAL A 172 -20.85 26.18 -13.61
N VAL A 173 -21.03 25.89 -14.89
CA VAL A 173 -21.18 24.52 -15.40
C VAL A 173 -19.92 23.70 -15.15
N TRP A 174 -18.74 24.29 -15.39
CA TRP A 174 -17.46 23.64 -15.11
C TRP A 174 -17.29 23.34 -13.63
N ALA A 175 -17.59 24.29 -12.73
CA ALA A 175 -17.55 24.07 -11.29
C ALA A 175 -18.50 22.95 -10.87
N ALA A 176 -19.75 22.95 -11.35
CA ALA A 176 -20.73 21.92 -11.03
C ALA A 176 -20.26 20.52 -11.48
N PHE A 177 -19.69 20.43 -12.69
CA PHE A 177 -19.12 19.18 -13.19
C PHE A 177 -17.96 18.68 -12.33
N MET A 178 -17.03 19.57 -11.96
CA MET A 178 -15.89 19.20 -11.11
C MET A 178 -16.31 18.82 -9.69
N VAL A 179 -17.36 19.46 -9.14
CA VAL A 179 -17.92 19.10 -7.84
C VAL A 179 -18.51 17.70 -7.89
N ALA A 180 -19.33 17.41 -8.90
CA ALA A 180 -19.89 16.07 -9.11
C ALA A 180 -18.79 15.00 -9.28
N ALA A 181 -17.75 15.33 -10.07
CA ALA A 181 -16.61 14.44 -10.24
C ALA A 181 -15.87 14.19 -8.92
N THR A 182 -15.67 15.22 -8.11
CA THR A 182 -14.95 15.10 -6.82
C THR A 182 -15.75 14.32 -5.78
N PHE A 183 -17.07 14.45 -5.76
CA PHE A 183 -17.91 13.58 -4.93
C PHE A 183 -17.83 12.11 -5.35
N THR A 184 -17.55 11.84 -6.62
CA THR A 184 -17.30 10.48 -7.10
C THR A 184 -15.91 10.01 -6.70
N GLN A 185 -14.88 10.83 -6.92
CA GLN A 185 -13.49 10.48 -6.61
C GLN A 185 -12.69 11.70 -6.12
N ILE A 186 -12.06 11.55 -4.95
CA ILE A 186 -11.33 12.62 -4.26
C ILE A 186 -10.15 13.16 -5.08
N ARG A 187 -9.57 12.36 -6.00
CA ARG A 187 -8.51 12.81 -6.92
C ARG A 187 -8.89 13.98 -7.81
N PHE A 188 -10.17 14.16 -8.13
CA PHE A 188 -10.60 15.32 -8.92
C PHE A 188 -10.58 16.63 -8.12
N GLY A 189 -10.37 16.56 -6.79
CA GLY A 189 -10.40 17.72 -5.90
C GLY A 189 -9.42 18.82 -6.30
N TYR A 190 -8.23 18.50 -6.81
CA TYR A 190 -7.26 19.55 -7.19
C TYR A 190 -7.76 20.44 -8.33
N TYR A 191 -8.61 19.91 -9.22
CA TYR A 191 -9.22 20.69 -10.31
C TYR A 191 -10.25 21.71 -9.81
N LEU A 192 -10.80 21.56 -8.61
CA LEU A 192 -11.78 22.50 -8.04
C LEU A 192 -11.18 23.84 -7.63
N THR A 193 -9.87 23.89 -7.46
CA THR A 193 -9.16 25.09 -7.00
C THR A 193 -9.43 26.29 -7.91
N VAL A 194 -9.38 26.08 -9.23
CA VAL A 194 -9.57 27.16 -10.21
C VAL A 194 -11.04 27.59 -10.32
N PRO A 195 -12.05 26.70 -10.48
CA PRO A 195 -13.46 27.09 -10.46
C PRO A 195 -13.88 27.78 -9.17
N VAL A 196 -13.47 27.26 -8.00
CA VAL A 196 -13.78 27.86 -6.70
C VAL A 196 -13.19 29.27 -6.61
N GLY A 197 -11.93 29.45 -7.02
CA GLY A 197 -11.29 30.75 -7.09
C GLY A 197 -12.02 31.73 -8.03
N ALA A 198 -12.41 31.26 -9.22
CA ALA A 198 -13.12 32.08 -10.21
C ALA A 198 -14.50 32.53 -9.73
N LEU A 199 -15.27 31.64 -9.08
CA LEU A 199 -16.59 31.97 -8.53
C LEU A 199 -16.50 32.95 -7.36
N ASN A 200 -15.48 32.80 -6.50
CA ASN A 200 -15.19 33.78 -5.46
C ASN A 200 -14.82 35.14 -6.06
N ALA A 201 -13.95 35.17 -7.07
CA ALA A 201 -13.59 36.41 -7.76
C ALA A 201 -14.81 37.09 -8.41
N ALA A 202 -15.72 36.31 -9.00
CA ALA A 202 -16.96 36.82 -9.56
C ALA A 202 -17.86 37.44 -8.48
N LEU A 203 -18.00 36.80 -7.31
CA LEU A 203 -18.75 37.34 -6.18
C LEU A 203 -18.14 38.65 -5.67
N VAL A 204 -16.82 38.69 -5.46
CA VAL A 204 -16.11 39.91 -5.04
C VAL A 204 -16.28 41.01 -6.06
N GLY A 205 -16.11 40.70 -7.35
CA GLY A 205 -16.34 41.65 -8.45
C GLY A 205 -17.75 42.21 -8.47
N PHE A 206 -18.76 41.38 -8.23
CA PHE A 206 -20.15 41.81 -8.10
C PHE A 206 -20.35 42.76 -6.92
N ILE A 207 -19.82 42.43 -5.74
CA ILE A 207 -19.89 43.29 -4.55
C ILE A 207 -19.23 44.64 -4.84
N MET A 208 -18.03 44.64 -5.43
CA MET A 208 -17.31 45.87 -5.81
C MET A 208 -18.11 46.74 -6.78
N LYS A 209 -18.78 46.12 -7.76
CA LYS A 209 -19.62 46.87 -8.72
C LYS A 209 -20.86 47.47 -8.05
N THR A 210 -21.55 46.71 -7.20
CA THR A 210 -22.77 47.16 -6.50
C THR A 210 -22.48 48.24 -5.46
N MET A 211 -21.32 48.19 -4.81
CA MET A 211 -20.91 49.19 -3.82
C MET A 211 -20.35 50.49 -4.42
N GLY A 212 -20.19 50.55 -5.74
CA GLY A 212 -19.63 51.69 -6.46
C GLY A 212 -18.13 51.53 -6.72
N SER A 213 -17.77 51.18 -7.96
CA SER A 213 -16.40 51.29 -8.44
C SER A 213 -16.11 52.76 -8.79
N PRO A 214 -14.94 53.33 -8.44
CA PRO A 214 -14.63 54.73 -8.70
C PRO A 214 -14.68 55.00 -10.21
N SER A 215 -15.80 55.56 -10.66
CA SER A 215 -16.12 55.76 -12.07
C SER A 215 -15.78 57.18 -12.53
N GLY A 216 -14.78 57.82 -11.93
CA GLY A 216 -14.33 59.15 -12.31
C GLY A 216 -12.80 59.25 -12.27
N ASP A 217 -12.24 60.10 -13.13
CA ASP A 217 -10.80 60.38 -13.36
C ASP A 217 -9.97 60.84 -12.12
N ARG A 218 -10.39 60.51 -10.90
CA ARG A 218 -9.71 60.85 -9.66
C ARG A 218 -9.68 59.64 -8.72
N ILE A 219 -8.47 59.11 -8.53
CA ILE A 219 -8.11 58.02 -7.61
C ILE A 219 -8.43 58.34 -6.12
N LEU A 220 -8.95 59.54 -5.80
CA LEU A 220 -9.09 60.06 -4.44
C LEU A 220 -10.53 60.13 -3.91
N ASP A 221 -11.57 59.79 -4.68
CA ASP A 221 -12.98 59.76 -4.21
C ASP A 221 -13.42 58.34 -3.83
N ILE A 222 -12.67 57.70 -2.92
CA ILE A 222 -13.04 56.39 -2.37
C ILE A 222 -13.55 56.60 -0.95
N GLU A 223 -14.81 56.25 -0.67
CA GLU A 223 -15.39 56.39 0.66
C GLU A 223 -14.82 55.32 1.61
N LEU A 224 -14.48 55.71 2.85
CA LEU A 224 -13.82 54.83 3.82
C LEU A 224 -14.58 53.51 4.06
N TYR A 225 -15.92 53.53 4.03
CA TYR A 225 -16.73 52.32 4.21
C TYR A 225 -16.63 51.35 3.02
N GLN A 226 -16.37 51.84 1.79
CA GLN A 226 -16.17 51.00 0.62
C GLN A 226 -14.84 50.24 0.75
N VAL A 227 -13.77 50.94 1.16
CA VAL A 227 -12.46 50.30 1.42
C VAL A 227 -12.56 49.28 2.54
N ILE A 228 -13.22 49.63 3.65
CA ILE A 228 -13.39 48.72 4.79
C ILE A 228 -14.20 47.49 4.39
N THR A 229 -15.27 47.64 3.62
CA THR A 229 -16.09 46.49 3.22
C THR A 229 -15.34 45.57 2.26
N ILE A 230 -14.60 46.12 1.29
CA ILE A 230 -13.75 45.33 0.39
C ILE A 230 -12.68 44.60 1.21
N PHE A 231 -12.02 45.31 2.13
CA PHE A 231 -11.04 44.70 3.02
C PHE A 231 -11.65 43.58 3.85
N VAL A 232 -12.85 43.77 4.42
CA VAL A 232 -13.55 42.73 5.20
C VAL A 232 -13.95 41.55 4.33
N VAL A 233 -14.45 41.75 3.11
CA VAL A 233 -14.83 40.64 2.20
C VAL A 233 -13.59 39.84 1.80
N VAL A 234 -12.51 40.51 1.40
CA VAL A 234 -11.22 39.86 1.10
C VAL A 234 -10.69 39.15 2.35
N LEU A 235 -10.78 39.76 3.52
CA LEU A 235 -10.36 39.17 4.78
C LEU A 235 -11.18 37.90 5.08
N VAL A 236 -12.51 37.95 4.98
CA VAL A 236 -13.39 36.79 5.21
C VAL A 236 -13.12 35.63 4.25
N ILE A 237 -12.73 35.90 3.00
CA ILE A 237 -12.43 34.86 2.01
C ILE A 237 -11.01 34.30 2.22
N PHE A 238 -10.01 35.16 2.43
CA PHE A 238 -8.60 34.76 2.41
C PHE A 238 -8.02 34.41 3.79
N VAL A 239 -8.44 35.07 4.88
CA VAL A 239 -7.91 34.81 6.24
C VAL A 239 -8.18 33.39 6.72
N PRO A 240 -9.37 32.78 6.50
CA PRO A 240 -9.57 31.37 6.81
C PRO A 240 -8.65 30.45 6.01
N MET A 241 -8.40 30.76 4.73
CA MET A 241 -7.54 29.95 3.85
C MET A 241 -6.06 30.03 4.23
N VAL A 242 -5.58 31.21 4.66
CA VAL A 242 -4.17 31.45 5.04
C VAL A 242 -3.87 30.95 6.47
N GLY A 243 -4.85 30.37 7.18
CA GLY A 243 -4.63 29.76 8.49
C GLY A 243 -4.67 30.75 9.67
N VAL A 244 -4.80 32.05 9.41
CA VAL A 244 -4.77 33.15 10.39
C VAL A 244 -5.85 33.00 11.49
N VAL A 245 -6.93 32.24 11.25
CA VAL A 245 -7.98 31.96 12.24
C VAL A 245 -7.46 31.20 13.49
N GLY A 246 -6.36 30.46 13.39
CA GLY A 246 -5.73 29.83 14.57
C GLY A 246 -5.09 30.84 15.55
N LEU A 247 -4.98 32.13 15.20
CA LEU A 247 -4.57 33.19 16.14
C LEU A 247 -5.62 33.46 17.23
N PHE A 248 -6.86 33.00 17.05
CA PHE A 248 -7.98 33.27 17.95
C PHE A 248 -8.57 32.02 18.63
N ASN A 249 -8.07 30.82 18.31
CA ASN A 249 -8.55 29.54 18.86
C ASN A 249 -7.36 28.66 19.29
N ASP A 250 -7.23 28.40 20.59
CA ASP A 250 -6.12 27.66 21.24
C ASP A 250 -6.01 26.17 20.81
N GLU A 251 -6.98 25.62 20.08
CA GLU A 251 -7.03 24.18 19.72
C GLU A 251 -6.56 23.86 18.28
N ASN A 252 -6.35 24.86 17.40
CA ASN A 252 -5.94 24.63 16.01
C ASN A 252 -4.72 25.49 15.67
N SER A 253 -3.56 24.87 15.44
CA SER A 253 -2.37 25.57 14.96
C SER A 253 -2.70 26.36 13.69
N ALA A 254 -2.38 27.66 13.70
CA ALA A 254 -2.55 28.57 12.57
C ALA A 254 -1.50 28.33 11.49
N ASP A 255 -1.34 27.08 11.02
CA ASP A 255 -0.33 26.77 10.02
C ASP A 255 -0.68 27.53 8.74
N THR A 256 0.23 28.39 8.29
CA THR A 256 0.10 29.07 7.00
C THR A 256 0.00 28.04 5.88
N ALA A 257 -0.58 28.40 4.72
CA ALA A 257 -0.66 27.47 3.59
C ALA A 257 0.72 26.91 3.18
N ARG A 258 1.78 27.71 3.35
CA ARG A 258 3.17 27.31 3.17
C ARG A 258 3.61 26.32 4.24
N GLU A 259 3.38 26.59 5.53
CA GLU A 259 3.75 25.64 6.60
C GLU A 259 2.99 24.32 6.50
N LEU A 260 1.72 24.36 6.09
CA LEU A 260 0.93 23.16 5.81
C LEU A 260 1.48 22.38 4.61
N ALA A 261 1.89 23.07 3.55
CA ALA A 261 2.53 22.46 2.39
C ALA A 261 3.90 21.88 2.75
N ASP A 262 4.76 22.64 3.44
CA ASP A 262 6.07 22.21 3.91
C ASP A 262 5.94 21.02 4.89
N ALA A 263 4.93 21.02 5.77
CA ALA A 263 4.63 19.90 6.67
C ALA A 263 4.14 18.64 5.96
N ARG A 264 3.62 18.77 4.73
CA ARG A 264 3.12 17.66 3.90
C ARG A 264 4.09 17.26 2.77
N SER A 265 5.14 18.04 2.53
CA SER A 265 6.13 17.82 1.45
C SER A 265 7.38 17.08 1.96
N ALA A 266 7.19 16.10 2.84
CA ALA A 266 8.27 15.23 3.28
C ALA A 266 8.43 14.05 2.30
N PRO A 267 9.66 13.53 2.08
CA PRO A 267 9.91 12.41 1.17
C PRO A 267 9.13 11.15 1.56
N GLY A 268 8.70 11.02 2.83
CA GLY A 268 7.76 9.99 3.25
C GLY A 268 8.40 8.60 3.28
N GLY A 269 7.70 7.60 2.76
CA GLY A 269 8.09 6.19 2.89
C GLY A 269 9.38 5.81 2.16
N ILE A 270 9.77 6.55 1.11
CA ILE A 270 10.99 6.27 0.34
C ILE A 270 12.25 6.31 1.23
N VAL A 271 12.24 7.09 2.32
CA VAL A 271 13.38 7.20 3.24
C VAL A 271 13.76 5.84 3.83
N GLY A 272 12.78 4.99 4.13
CA GLY A 272 13.05 3.64 4.64
C GLY A 272 13.24 2.58 3.54
N TRP A 273 13.07 2.96 2.27
CA TRP A 273 13.33 2.10 1.10
C TRP A 273 14.67 2.39 0.44
N LYS A 274 15.15 3.63 0.53
CA LYS A 274 16.33 4.13 -0.18
C LYS A 274 17.54 3.23 0.01
N ASP A 275 17.88 2.89 1.25
CA ASP A 275 19.02 2.04 1.58
C ASP A 275 18.99 0.68 0.86
N SER A 276 17.83 0.00 0.86
CA SER A 276 17.66 -1.27 0.16
C SER A 276 17.65 -1.13 -1.37
N LEU A 277 17.18 -0.01 -1.91
CA LEU A 277 17.18 0.25 -3.35
C LEU A 277 18.58 0.60 -3.87
N ASP A 278 19.33 1.41 -3.12
CA ASP A 278 20.73 1.72 -3.39
C ASP A 278 21.57 0.42 -3.31
N TRP A 279 21.37 -0.38 -2.25
CA TRP A 279 22.02 -1.68 -2.13
C TRP A 279 21.73 -2.58 -3.33
N MET A 280 20.47 -2.65 -3.79
CA MET A 280 20.10 -3.46 -4.95
C MET A 280 20.81 -2.98 -6.22
N ASN A 281 20.86 -1.67 -6.47
CA ASN A 281 21.57 -1.12 -7.61
C ASN A 281 23.06 -1.52 -7.62
N GLU A 282 23.71 -1.49 -6.45
CA GLU A 282 25.15 -1.70 -6.30
C GLU A 282 25.56 -3.18 -6.12
N ASN A 283 24.68 -4.04 -5.59
CA ASN A 283 25.01 -5.41 -5.16
C ASN A 283 24.28 -6.50 -5.93
N THR A 284 23.50 -6.15 -6.96
CA THR A 284 22.89 -7.11 -7.90
C THR A 284 23.41 -6.87 -9.31
N PRO A 285 23.48 -7.89 -10.18
CA PRO A 285 23.90 -7.72 -11.58
C PRO A 285 23.03 -6.70 -12.31
N GLU A 286 23.58 -6.00 -13.30
CA GLU A 286 22.76 -5.17 -14.19
C GLU A 286 21.76 -6.05 -14.97
N GLU A 287 20.64 -5.46 -15.38
CA GLU A 287 19.63 -6.16 -16.19
C GLU A 287 20.26 -6.64 -17.50
N GLY A 288 20.20 -7.94 -17.80
CA GLY A 288 20.87 -8.57 -18.94
C GLY A 288 22.19 -9.28 -18.60
N GLN A 289 22.62 -9.24 -17.34
CA GLN A 289 23.90 -9.85 -16.90
C GLN A 289 23.76 -10.89 -15.78
N TYR A 290 22.56 -11.18 -15.29
CA TYR A 290 22.36 -12.23 -14.28
C TYR A 290 22.70 -13.61 -14.84
N GLY A 291 23.62 -14.34 -14.19
CA GLY A 291 24.18 -15.60 -14.69
C GLY A 291 24.89 -15.51 -16.04
N ASN A 292 25.11 -14.30 -16.55
CA ASN A 292 25.72 -14.01 -17.84
C ASN A 292 26.59 -12.75 -17.75
N PRO A 293 27.73 -12.80 -17.02
CA PRO A 293 28.55 -11.61 -16.76
C PRO A 293 29.09 -10.94 -18.03
N ASP A 294 29.27 -11.70 -19.11
CA ASP A 294 29.72 -11.18 -20.41
C ASP A 294 28.55 -10.64 -21.28
N GLY A 295 27.31 -10.67 -20.76
CA GLY A 295 26.11 -10.17 -21.42
C GLY A 295 26.10 -8.65 -21.62
N GLU A 296 25.37 -8.19 -22.63
CA GLU A 296 25.15 -6.76 -22.85
C GLU A 296 24.07 -6.26 -21.89
N ALA A 297 24.44 -5.36 -20.98
CA ALA A 297 23.51 -4.74 -20.06
C ALA A 297 22.44 -3.92 -20.81
N MET A 298 21.21 -3.98 -20.30
CA MET A 298 20.10 -3.20 -20.83
C MET A 298 20.30 -1.70 -20.53
N ASP A 299 20.19 -0.86 -21.55
CA ASP A 299 20.24 0.60 -21.38
C ASP A 299 18.94 1.11 -20.75
N LEU A 300 18.98 1.58 -19.51
CA LEU A 300 17.83 2.15 -18.80
C LEU A 300 17.13 3.26 -19.59
N TRP A 301 17.88 4.07 -20.34
CA TRP A 301 17.37 5.19 -21.14
C TRP A 301 17.32 4.89 -22.64
N GLY A 302 17.47 3.61 -22.99
CA GLY A 302 17.49 3.11 -24.36
C GLY A 302 16.17 3.28 -25.10
N GLN A 303 16.20 2.96 -26.40
CA GLN A 303 15.01 2.97 -27.24
C GLN A 303 14.48 1.57 -27.43
N TYR A 304 13.29 1.33 -26.87
CA TYR A 304 12.62 0.04 -26.93
C TYR A 304 11.44 0.06 -27.91
N ARG A 305 11.22 -1.05 -28.61
CA ARG A 305 10.05 -1.22 -29.48
C ARG A 305 8.81 -1.43 -28.61
N LEU A 306 7.73 -0.72 -28.93
CA LEU A 306 6.44 -0.98 -28.29
C LEU A 306 5.92 -2.35 -28.73
N THR A 307 5.71 -3.24 -27.76
CA THR A 307 5.21 -4.62 -27.94
C THR A 307 4.12 -4.90 -26.92
N ASP A 308 3.28 -5.90 -27.20
CA ASP A 308 2.33 -6.43 -26.22
C ASP A 308 3.04 -7.31 -25.19
N ASP A 309 4.07 -8.02 -25.64
CA ASP A 309 4.95 -8.88 -24.84
C ASP A 309 6.39 -8.60 -25.29
N TYR A 310 7.22 -8.10 -24.37
CA TYR A 310 8.59 -7.68 -24.68
C TYR A 310 9.54 -8.83 -24.35
N ASP A 311 10.13 -9.44 -25.37
CA ASP A 311 11.10 -10.52 -25.21
C ASP A 311 12.38 -9.98 -24.55
N TYR A 312 12.56 -10.25 -23.26
CA TYR A 312 13.72 -9.79 -22.52
C TYR A 312 14.97 -10.62 -22.87
N PRO A 313 16.16 -9.99 -22.92
CA PRO A 313 17.40 -10.71 -23.18
C PRO A 313 17.74 -11.67 -22.02
N ASP A 314 18.56 -12.68 -22.33
CA ASP A 314 19.13 -13.57 -21.30
C ASP A 314 19.83 -12.76 -20.20
N GLY A 315 19.57 -13.09 -18.94
CA GLY A 315 20.14 -12.42 -17.78
C GLY A 315 19.38 -11.16 -17.33
N ALA A 316 18.29 -10.78 -17.99
CA ALA A 316 17.30 -9.87 -17.42
C ALA A 316 16.53 -10.56 -16.29
N TYR A 317 16.00 -9.81 -15.33
CA TYR A 317 15.21 -10.40 -14.25
C TYR A 317 14.16 -9.46 -13.67
N GLY A 318 13.17 -10.07 -13.01
CA GLY A 318 12.10 -9.34 -12.32
C GLY A 318 12.38 -9.14 -10.82
N VAL A 319 11.88 -8.02 -10.29
CA VAL A 319 11.80 -7.73 -8.86
C VAL A 319 10.33 -7.70 -8.42
N MET A 320 9.93 -8.68 -7.62
CA MET A 320 8.57 -8.80 -7.11
C MET A 320 8.37 -7.94 -5.87
N SER A 321 7.35 -7.09 -5.89
CA SER A 321 6.91 -6.31 -4.73
C SER A 321 5.45 -5.90 -4.89
N TRP A 322 4.90 -5.21 -3.90
CA TRP A 322 3.60 -4.58 -4.07
C TRP A 322 3.67 -3.44 -5.10
N TRP A 323 2.60 -3.28 -5.90
CA TRP A 323 2.58 -2.41 -7.07
C TRP A 323 2.88 -0.94 -6.75
N ASP A 324 2.60 -0.47 -5.53
CA ASP A 324 2.93 0.88 -5.07
C ASP A 324 4.42 1.24 -5.20
N TYR A 325 5.31 0.25 -5.19
CA TYR A 325 6.76 0.44 -5.09
C TYR A 325 7.51 0.30 -6.42
N GLY A 326 6.83 -0.11 -7.50
CA GLY A 326 7.49 -0.37 -8.79
C GLY A 326 8.27 0.81 -9.36
N HIS A 327 7.75 2.04 -9.24
CA HIS A 327 8.50 3.23 -9.69
C HIS A 327 9.78 3.49 -8.88
N TRP A 328 9.83 3.09 -7.62
CA TRP A 328 11.05 3.22 -6.81
C TRP A 328 12.08 2.17 -7.21
N ILE A 329 11.63 0.94 -7.50
CA ILE A 329 12.48 -0.13 -8.02
C ILE A 329 13.08 0.30 -9.37
N THR A 330 12.27 0.76 -10.32
CA THR A 330 12.77 1.24 -11.61
C THR A 330 13.66 2.48 -11.48
N GLY A 331 13.25 3.48 -10.70
CA GLY A 331 13.90 4.79 -10.69
C GLY A 331 15.12 4.90 -9.77
N GLN A 332 15.23 4.06 -8.73
CA GLN A 332 16.30 4.11 -7.74
C GLN A 332 17.17 2.85 -7.75
N ALA A 333 16.57 1.66 -7.86
CA ALA A 333 17.34 0.43 -7.98
C ALA A 333 17.81 0.17 -9.43
N GLU A 334 17.18 0.83 -10.41
CA GLU A 334 17.41 0.59 -11.85
C GLU A 334 17.22 -0.89 -12.22
N ARG A 335 16.16 -1.49 -11.67
CA ARG A 335 15.72 -2.88 -11.94
C ARG A 335 14.28 -2.93 -12.43
N ILE A 336 13.89 -4.05 -13.04
CA ILE A 336 12.56 -4.21 -13.64
C ILE A 336 11.56 -4.75 -12.59
N PRO A 337 10.54 -3.98 -12.17
CA PRO A 337 9.54 -4.47 -11.23
C PRO A 337 8.49 -5.34 -11.94
N ASN A 338 8.06 -6.44 -11.31
CA ASN A 338 6.95 -7.25 -11.84
C ASN A 338 5.59 -6.53 -11.74
N ALA A 339 5.45 -5.53 -10.86
CA ALA A 339 4.23 -4.76 -10.67
C ALA A 339 4.52 -3.28 -10.40
N ASN A 340 3.67 -2.38 -10.91
CA ASN A 340 3.96 -0.94 -10.89
C ASN A 340 2.75 -0.04 -10.53
N PRO A 341 2.98 1.26 -10.20
CA PRO A 341 1.94 2.23 -9.86
C PRO A 341 0.83 2.47 -10.90
N PHE A 342 1.00 2.02 -12.15
CA PHE A 342 -0.08 1.99 -13.15
C PHE A 342 -1.05 0.82 -12.94
N GLN A 343 -0.84 0.02 -11.88
CA GLN A 343 -1.59 -1.19 -11.51
C GLN A 343 -1.38 -2.37 -12.47
N GLU A 344 -0.36 -2.29 -13.31
CA GLU A 344 0.11 -3.43 -14.10
C GLU A 344 0.80 -4.43 -13.16
N GLY A 345 0.53 -5.73 -13.36
CA GLY A 345 1.06 -6.80 -12.50
C GLY A 345 0.49 -6.85 -11.08
N ALA A 346 -0.45 -5.97 -10.70
CA ALA A 346 -0.96 -5.90 -9.33
C ALA A 346 -1.64 -7.19 -8.86
N SER A 347 -2.36 -7.90 -9.74
CA SER A 347 -2.96 -9.21 -9.43
C SER A 347 -1.89 -10.30 -9.23
N VAL A 348 -0.83 -10.31 -10.05
CA VAL A 348 0.30 -11.24 -9.88
C VAL A 348 0.99 -10.99 -8.54
N ALA A 349 1.29 -9.73 -8.21
CA ALA A 349 1.85 -9.36 -6.92
C ALA A 349 0.93 -9.76 -5.76
N ALA A 350 -0.39 -9.55 -5.88
CA ALA A 350 -1.35 -9.95 -4.85
C ALA A 350 -1.34 -11.47 -4.61
N GLU A 351 -1.39 -12.26 -5.67
CA GLU A 351 -1.41 -13.71 -5.58
C GLU A 351 -0.10 -14.28 -5.02
N PHE A 352 1.04 -13.72 -5.42
CA PHE A 352 2.35 -14.09 -4.87
C PHE A 352 2.42 -13.77 -3.37
N LEU A 353 2.10 -12.53 -2.97
CA LEU A 353 2.21 -12.09 -1.57
C LEU A 353 1.28 -12.87 -0.63
N LEU A 354 0.10 -13.29 -1.12
CA LEU A 354 -0.89 -14.07 -0.37
C LEU A 354 -0.74 -15.58 -0.52
N ALA A 355 0.19 -16.07 -1.36
CA ALA A 355 0.40 -17.50 -1.57
C ALA A 355 0.65 -18.22 -0.24
N GLN A 356 -0.02 -19.36 -0.04
CA GLN A 356 -0.10 -20.10 1.23
C GLN A 356 1.03 -21.11 1.42
N ASN A 357 1.81 -21.36 0.36
CA ASN A 357 3.00 -22.19 0.36
C ASN A 357 3.90 -21.79 -0.81
N GLU A 358 5.12 -22.29 -0.81
CA GLU A 358 6.14 -21.93 -1.79
C GLU A 358 5.80 -22.44 -3.19
N THR A 359 5.26 -23.66 -3.33
CA THR A 359 4.80 -24.20 -4.61
C THR A 359 3.77 -23.30 -5.30
N GLN A 360 2.82 -22.73 -4.55
CA GLN A 360 1.86 -21.77 -5.08
C GLN A 360 2.54 -20.46 -5.50
N ALA A 361 3.51 -19.98 -4.73
CA ALA A 361 4.26 -18.78 -5.07
C ALA A 361 5.04 -18.97 -6.38
N GLU A 362 5.68 -20.13 -6.56
CA GLU A 362 6.38 -20.50 -7.79
C GLU A 362 5.43 -20.59 -9.00
N GLN A 363 4.23 -21.13 -8.82
CA GLN A 363 3.21 -21.15 -9.86
C GLN A 363 2.81 -19.74 -10.30
N VAL A 364 2.71 -18.78 -9.36
CA VAL A 364 2.41 -17.39 -9.71
C VAL A 364 3.57 -16.76 -10.48
N LEU A 365 4.82 -16.94 -10.02
CA LEU A 365 5.99 -16.40 -10.72
C LEU A 365 6.15 -16.99 -12.13
N SER A 366 5.81 -18.27 -12.33
CA SER A 366 5.84 -18.89 -13.66
C SER A 366 4.92 -18.25 -14.69
N THR A 367 3.97 -17.40 -14.28
CA THR A 367 3.09 -16.64 -15.20
C THR A 367 3.72 -15.37 -15.73
N VAL A 368 4.80 -14.90 -15.10
CA VAL A 368 5.56 -13.69 -15.49
C VAL A 368 7.01 -13.99 -15.82
N ASP A 369 7.49 -15.19 -15.54
CA ASP A 369 8.78 -15.69 -16.01
C ASP A 369 8.67 -16.00 -17.52
N GLU A 370 9.57 -15.47 -18.34
CA GLU A 370 9.48 -15.61 -19.81
C GLU A 370 10.17 -16.87 -20.32
N ASN A 371 11.43 -17.06 -19.91
CA ASN A 371 12.27 -18.17 -20.34
C ASN A 371 13.15 -18.65 -19.17
N GLU A 372 14.07 -19.59 -19.42
CA GLU A 372 14.92 -20.13 -18.36
C GLU A 372 15.83 -19.07 -17.69
N ASN A 373 16.15 -18.01 -18.44
CA ASN A 373 17.17 -17.01 -18.11
C ASN A 373 16.59 -15.61 -17.77
N ALA A 374 15.32 -15.35 -18.10
CA ALA A 374 14.59 -14.14 -17.78
C ALA A 374 13.44 -14.46 -16.80
N LYS A 375 13.79 -14.49 -15.51
CA LYS A 375 12.90 -14.88 -14.41
C LYS A 375 12.83 -13.80 -13.34
N THR A 376 11.79 -13.84 -12.53
CA THR A 376 11.75 -13.11 -11.27
C THR A 376 12.82 -13.65 -10.32
N ARG A 377 13.74 -12.78 -9.89
CA ARG A 377 14.90 -13.15 -9.04
C ARG A 377 14.87 -12.54 -7.67
N TYR A 378 14.26 -11.36 -7.50
CA TYR A 378 14.25 -10.70 -6.21
C TYR A 378 12.84 -10.45 -5.72
N VAL A 379 12.69 -10.40 -4.40
CA VAL A 379 11.45 -10.02 -3.74
C VAL A 379 11.76 -8.93 -2.72
N MET A 380 11.09 -7.78 -2.83
CA MET A 380 11.18 -6.70 -1.85
C MET A 380 9.87 -6.58 -1.06
N VAL A 381 9.97 -6.65 0.27
CA VAL A 381 8.82 -6.52 1.17
C VAL A 381 9.07 -5.45 2.22
N ASP A 382 8.02 -4.70 2.60
CA ASP A 382 8.09 -3.69 3.65
C ASP A 382 7.16 -3.98 4.82
N TRP A 383 7.37 -3.23 5.90
CA TRP A 383 6.60 -3.39 7.13
C TRP A 383 5.11 -3.07 6.98
N LYS A 384 4.72 -2.27 5.97
CA LYS A 384 3.31 -1.93 5.72
C LYS A 384 2.59 -3.06 5.02
N MET A 385 3.24 -3.75 4.10
CA MET A 385 2.67 -4.90 3.39
C MET A 385 2.22 -6.00 4.36
N VAL A 386 2.91 -6.15 5.50
CA VAL A 386 2.58 -7.14 6.53
C VAL A 386 1.66 -6.60 7.65
N GLU A 387 1.39 -5.28 7.69
CA GLU A 387 0.56 -4.66 8.73
C GLU A 387 -0.94 -4.77 8.38
N THR A 388 -1.70 -5.43 9.26
CA THR A 388 -3.15 -5.66 9.11
C THR A 388 -4.02 -4.52 9.64
N GLU A 389 -3.48 -3.64 10.49
CA GLU A 389 -4.17 -2.41 10.91
C GLU A 389 -4.04 -1.32 9.83
N SER A 390 -5.05 -1.24 8.97
CA SER A 390 -5.13 -0.28 7.87
C SER A 390 -5.55 1.13 8.28
N SER A 391 -6.02 1.33 9.53
CA SER A 391 -6.48 2.65 9.97
C SER A 391 -5.35 3.67 10.06
N ARG A 392 -5.59 4.90 9.61
CA ARG A 392 -4.66 6.01 9.84
C ARG A 392 -4.57 6.33 11.35
N PRO A 393 -3.38 6.71 11.84
CA PRO A 393 -2.20 7.08 11.08
C PRO A 393 -1.23 5.93 10.75
N LEU A 394 -1.52 4.68 11.12
CA LEU A 394 -0.62 3.55 10.86
C LEU A 394 -0.62 3.15 9.38
N GLY A 395 -1.81 2.92 8.81
CA GLY A 395 -1.98 2.73 7.37
C GLY A 395 -1.30 1.49 6.80
N GLY A 396 -1.46 0.34 7.45
CA GLY A 396 -1.04 -0.96 6.90
C GLY A 396 -1.72 -1.29 5.57
N LYS A 397 -1.05 -2.10 4.76
CA LYS A 397 -1.43 -2.43 3.37
C LYS A 397 -1.83 -3.88 3.16
N PHE A 398 -1.74 -4.74 4.19
CA PHE A 398 -2.08 -6.17 4.05
C PHE A 398 -3.52 -6.39 3.56
N PHE A 399 -4.44 -5.45 3.82
CA PHE A 399 -5.83 -5.53 3.39
C PHE A 399 -6.04 -5.41 1.87
N ALA A 400 -5.07 -4.85 1.14
CA ALA A 400 -5.25 -4.43 -0.24
C ALA A 400 -5.12 -5.58 -1.25
N PRO A 401 -4.14 -6.51 -1.16
CA PRO A 401 -4.00 -7.62 -2.10
C PRO A 401 -5.27 -8.44 -2.36
N THR A 402 -6.13 -8.67 -1.35
CA THR A 402 -7.39 -9.41 -1.51
C THR A 402 -8.40 -8.75 -2.44
N ALA A 403 -8.26 -7.45 -2.74
CA ALA A 403 -9.11 -6.77 -3.72
C ALA A 403 -8.62 -6.91 -5.18
N PHE A 404 -7.50 -7.61 -5.40
CA PHE A 404 -6.88 -7.83 -6.71
C PHE A 404 -6.86 -9.31 -7.12
N THR A 405 -7.44 -10.19 -6.30
CA THR A 405 -7.60 -11.62 -6.56
C THR A 405 -8.94 -12.10 -5.99
N ASP A 406 -9.58 -13.06 -6.65
CA ASP A 406 -10.83 -13.68 -6.20
C ASP A 406 -10.60 -14.90 -5.28
N LYS A 407 -9.34 -15.28 -5.06
CA LYS A 407 -8.96 -16.47 -4.29
C LYS A 407 -9.10 -16.30 -2.78
N TYR A 408 -9.05 -15.06 -2.30
CA TYR A 408 -8.93 -14.80 -0.86
C TYR A 408 -9.71 -13.57 -0.40
N ASP A 409 -10.16 -13.62 0.86
CA ASP A 409 -10.85 -12.53 1.55
C ASP A 409 -10.10 -12.09 2.81
N ASN A 410 -10.16 -10.80 3.15
CA ASN A 410 -9.49 -10.25 4.34
C ASN A 410 -9.85 -10.97 5.65
N GLN A 411 -11.10 -11.42 5.79
CA GLN A 411 -11.60 -12.10 6.99
C GLN A 411 -10.96 -13.48 7.22
N GLN A 412 -10.38 -14.09 6.17
CA GLN A 412 -9.63 -15.34 6.28
C GLN A 412 -8.27 -15.14 6.96
N PHE A 413 -7.71 -13.92 6.88
CA PHE A 413 -6.38 -13.61 7.37
C PHE A 413 -6.37 -12.96 8.74
N TYR A 414 -7.33 -12.10 9.06
CA TYR A 414 -7.32 -11.38 10.33
C TYR A 414 -8.70 -10.88 10.76
N THR A 415 -8.81 -10.52 12.04
CA THR A 415 -9.98 -9.89 12.64
C THR A 415 -9.55 -8.83 13.68
N ARG A 416 -10.41 -7.88 14.02
CA ARG A 416 -10.10 -6.83 14.99
C ARG A 416 -10.44 -7.25 16.41
N ILE A 417 -9.55 -7.01 17.37
CA ILE A 417 -9.90 -7.14 18.80
C ILE A 417 -10.36 -5.78 19.32
N LEU A 418 -11.62 -5.69 19.72
CA LEU A 418 -12.20 -4.48 20.31
C LEU A 418 -12.24 -4.58 21.83
N ALA A 419 -11.97 -3.45 22.51
CA ALA A 419 -12.28 -3.29 23.93
C ALA A 419 -13.31 -2.18 24.11
N THR A 420 -14.38 -2.49 24.83
CA THR A 420 -15.43 -1.54 25.19
C THR A 420 -15.11 -0.88 26.51
N ASN A 421 -15.09 0.46 26.54
CA ASN A 421 -14.89 1.19 27.78
C ASN A 421 -16.20 1.29 28.61
N GLN A 422 -16.10 1.78 29.85
CA GLN A 422 -17.26 1.94 30.75
C GLN A 422 -18.35 2.90 30.21
N GLN A 423 -18.05 3.70 29.19
CA GLN A 423 -18.97 4.62 28.53
C GLN A 423 -19.61 4.00 27.27
N GLY A 424 -19.40 2.70 27.02
CA GLY A 424 -19.95 1.98 25.86
C GLY A 424 -19.22 2.24 24.54
N ARG A 425 -18.10 2.96 24.53
CA ARG A 425 -17.30 3.18 23.32
C ARG A 425 -16.33 2.02 23.10
N SER A 426 -16.44 1.37 21.95
CA SER A 426 -15.52 0.33 21.49
C SER A 426 -14.31 0.94 20.79
N ARG A 427 -13.13 0.39 21.05
CA ARG A 427 -11.88 0.75 20.34
C ARG A 427 -11.09 -0.49 19.97
N THR A 428 -10.47 -0.50 18.79
CA THR A 428 -9.51 -1.54 18.42
C THR A 428 -8.29 -1.47 19.33
N ILE A 429 -7.98 -2.56 20.02
CA ILE A 429 -6.80 -2.68 20.88
C ILE A 429 -5.65 -3.40 20.18
N SER A 430 -5.96 -4.36 19.30
CA SER A 430 -5.00 -5.09 18.47
C SER A 430 -5.70 -5.78 17.29
N MET A 431 -4.91 -6.30 16.36
CA MET A 431 -5.36 -7.21 15.30
C MET A 431 -5.09 -8.64 15.74
N LEU A 432 -6.04 -9.53 15.51
CA LEU A 432 -5.89 -10.98 15.66
C LEU A 432 -5.69 -11.58 14.27
N ASN A 433 -4.47 -12.00 13.97
CA ASN A 433 -4.13 -12.68 12.74
C ASN A 433 -4.47 -14.18 12.85
N LYS A 434 -4.95 -14.77 11.77
CA LYS A 434 -5.31 -16.19 11.64
C LYS A 434 -4.17 -16.95 10.94
N GLN A 435 -4.15 -18.28 10.99
CA GLN A 435 -3.07 -19.05 10.37
C GLN A 435 -2.80 -18.74 8.88
N PRO A 436 -3.81 -18.48 8.02
CA PRO A 436 -3.55 -18.09 6.63
C PRO A 436 -2.70 -16.82 6.47
N TYR A 437 -2.71 -15.90 7.44
CA TYR A 437 -1.84 -14.73 7.44
C TYR A 437 -0.39 -15.16 7.63
N TYR A 438 -0.10 -16.02 8.60
CA TYR A 438 1.25 -16.49 8.87
C TYR A 438 1.84 -17.36 7.75
N ARG A 439 0.97 -18.05 7.01
CA ARG A 439 1.34 -18.84 5.83
C ARG A 439 1.55 -18.02 4.56
N SER A 440 1.07 -16.78 4.52
CA SER A 440 1.27 -15.91 3.37
C SER A 440 2.77 -15.66 3.12
N MET A 441 3.19 -15.60 1.85
CA MET A 441 4.58 -15.29 1.49
C MET A 441 5.07 -13.99 2.13
N VAL A 442 4.24 -12.94 2.15
CA VAL A 442 4.63 -11.65 2.76
C VAL A 442 4.95 -11.79 4.25
N ALA A 443 4.22 -12.62 5.00
CA ALA A 443 4.50 -12.85 6.41
C ALA A 443 5.73 -13.76 6.62
N ARG A 444 5.87 -14.83 5.81
CA ARG A 444 7.01 -15.76 5.86
C ARG A 444 8.33 -15.06 5.56
N LEU A 445 8.35 -14.20 4.54
CA LEU A 445 9.49 -13.36 4.22
C LEU A 445 9.73 -12.31 5.31
N TYR A 446 8.72 -11.50 5.64
CA TYR A 446 8.96 -10.34 6.51
C TYR A 446 9.17 -10.70 7.99
N HIS A 447 8.36 -11.56 8.61
CA HIS A 447 8.50 -11.86 10.04
C HIS A 447 9.59 -12.89 10.31
N PHE A 448 9.68 -13.92 9.47
CA PHE A 448 10.49 -15.11 9.76
C PHE A 448 11.76 -15.20 8.91
N HIS A 449 11.97 -14.28 7.96
CA HIS A 449 13.12 -14.29 7.05
C HIS A 449 13.28 -15.61 6.28
N GLY A 450 12.16 -16.29 6.01
CA GLY A 450 12.12 -17.61 5.40
C GLY A 450 12.38 -18.78 6.35
N SER A 451 12.71 -18.56 7.62
CA SER A 451 12.81 -19.65 8.61
C SER A 451 11.45 -20.26 8.93
N SER A 452 11.44 -21.53 9.36
CA SER A 452 10.28 -22.13 10.01
C SER A 452 9.99 -21.43 11.34
N GLU A 453 8.71 -21.38 11.72
CA GLU A 453 8.27 -20.80 12.99
C GLU A 453 7.16 -21.62 13.65
N ASP A 454 7.24 -21.74 14.98
CA ASP A 454 6.26 -22.42 15.82
C ASP A 454 5.46 -21.44 16.69
N PRO A 455 4.27 -21.83 17.18
CA PRO A 455 3.49 -21.00 18.11
C PRO A 455 4.19 -20.71 19.45
N GLY A 456 5.17 -21.54 19.84
CA GLY A 456 5.77 -21.50 21.17
C GLY A 456 6.78 -20.38 21.34
N VAL A 457 6.64 -19.59 22.40
CA VAL A 457 7.57 -18.49 22.71
C VAL A 457 8.24 -18.65 24.07
N ARG A 458 9.49 -18.19 24.18
CA ARG A 458 10.23 -18.20 25.45
C ARG A 458 9.99 -16.90 26.22
N LEU A 459 9.21 -16.98 27.30
CA LEU A 459 9.09 -15.89 28.26
C LEU A 459 10.32 -15.80 29.18
N PRO A 460 10.69 -14.60 29.69
CA PRO A 460 11.77 -14.45 30.66
C PRO A 460 11.63 -15.41 31.84
N GLY A 461 12.70 -16.14 32.17
CA GLY A 461 12.72 -17.10 33.29
C GLY A 461 11.98 -18.42 33.04
N SER A 462 11.35 -18.62 31.88
CA SER A 462 10.72 -19.90 31.52
C SER A 462 11.77 -20.87 30.97
N GLN A 463 11.80 -22.10 31.49
CA GLN A 463 12.67 -23.17 30.97
C GLN A 463 12.14 -23.78 29.67
N GLN A 464 10.81 -23.84 29.51
CA GLN A 464 10.14 -24.39 28.33
C GLN A 464 9.43 -23.27 27.54
N PRO A 465 9.23 -23.44 26.22
CA PRO A 465 8.36 -22.57 25.44
C PRO A 465 6.95 -22.55 26.03
N LYS A 466 6.32 -21.38 26.04
CA LYS A 466 4.92 -21.18 26.43
C LYS A 466 4.08 -20.95 25.18
N ILE A 467 2.85 -21.44 25.18
CA ILE A 467 1.93 -21.30 24.04
C ILE A 467 0.99 -20.11 24.28
N PRO A 468 0.98 -19.08 23.42
CA PRO A 468 0.02 -17.99 23.50
C PRO A 468 -1.39 -18.48 23.13
N VAL A 469 -2.38 -18.11 23.94
CA VAL A 469 -3.80 -18.32 23.66
C VAL A 469 -4.53 -17.00 23.79
N VAL A 470 -5.26 -16.62 22.74
CA VAL A 470 -6.12 -15.44 22.70
C VAL A 470 -7.57 -15.87 22.89
N GLU A 471 -8.25 -15.28 23.87
CA GLU A 471 -9.65 -15.53 24.20
C GLU A 471 -10.46 -14.23 24.06
N TRP A 472 -11.72 -14.34 23.63
CA TRP A 472 -12.66 -13.23 23.47
C TRP A 472 -14.06 -13.60 23.96
N THR A 473 -14.99 -12.64 23.89
CA THR A 473 -16.39 -12.82 24.29
C THR A 473 -17.29 -12.92 23.06
N GLY A 474 -18.17 -13.92 23.05
CA GLY A 474 -19.11 -14.14 21.95
C GLY A 474 -18.41 -14.66 20.69
N THR A 475 -19.07 -14.52 19.55
CA THR A 475 -18.55 -14.96 18.26
C THR A 475 -17.94 -13.79 17.48
N GLU A 476 -17.10 -14.12 16.50
CA GLU A 476 -16.65 -13.16 15.50
C GLU A 476 -17.87 -12.58 14.77
N ARG A 477 -17.87 -11.25 14.59
CA ARG A 477 -18.95 -10.49 13.97
C ARG A 477 -18.42 -9.63 12.85
N GLU A 478 -19.26 -9.44 11.85
CA GLU A 478 -18.96 -8.62 10.68
C GLU A 478 -19.57 -7.21 10.84
N THR A 479 -18.82 -6.19 10.42
CA THR A 479 -19.33 -4.82 10.30
C THR A 479 -20.09 -4.63 9.00
N ARG A 480 -20.84 -3.52 8.88
CA ARG A 480 -21.48 -3.14 7.60
C ARG A 480 -20.50 -2.92 6.44
N THR A 481 -19.21 -2.83 6.73
CA THR A 481 -18.14 -2.59 5.76
C THR A 481 -17.38 -3.88 5.41
N GLY A 482 -17.90 -5.05 5.79
CA GLY A 482 -17.26 -6.35 5.53
C GLY A 482 -16.03 -6.65 6.38
N ALA A 483 -15.73 -5.85 7.41
CA ALA A 483 -14.60 -6.11 8.29
C ALA A 483 -15.06 -6.89 9.54
N THR A 484 -14.25 -7.82 10.02
CA THR A 484 -14.62 -8.61 11.19
C THR A 484 -13.99 -8.11 12.49
N PHE A 485 -14.66 -8.43 13.60
CA PHE A 485 -14.18 -8.13 14.93
C PHE A 485 -14.66 -9.12 16.00
N VAL A 486 -13.91 -9.17 17.10
CA VAL A 486 -14.19 -9.88 18.34
C VAL A 486 -14.09 -8.91 19.53
N GLU A 487 -14.77 -9.21 20.64
CA GLU A 487 -14.72 -8.38 21.86
C GLU A 487 -13.80 -8.99 22.91
N ALA A 488 -12.80 -8.23 23.37
CA ALA A 488 -11.92 -8.64 24.45
C ALA A 488 -12.72 -8.93 25.74
N PRO A 489 -12.28 -9.89 26.58
CA PRO A 489 -12.96 -10.23 27.83
C PRO A 489 -13.14 -9.02 28.77
N GLN A 490 -14.21 -9.01 29.56
CA GLN A 490 -14.51 -7.92 30.51
C GLN A 490 -13.41 -7.71 31.57
N ASN A 491 -12.70 -8.78 31.94
CA ASN A 491 -11.54 -8.74 32.85
C ASN A 491 -10.28 -8.16 32.20
N GLY A 492 -10.32 -7.86 30.89
CA GLY A 492 -9.43 -6.93 30.22
C GLY A 492 -8.14 -7.51 29.61
N THR A 493 -7.92 -8.81 29.65
CA THR A 493 -6.80 -9.49 28.99
C THR A 493 -7.35 -10.54 28.03
N ALA A 494 -7.06 -10.37 26.74
CA ALA A 494 -7.41 -11.33 25.70
C ALA A 494 -6.33 -12.40 25.56
N LEU A 495 -5.05 -12.08 25.79
CA LEU A 495 -3.93 -13.00 25.63
C LEU A 495 -3.44 -13.52 26.98
N ARG A 496 -3.26 -14.85 27.07
CA ARG A 496 -2.57 -15.56 28.14
C ARG A 496 -1.60 -16.60 27.57
N PHE A 497 -0.75 -17.16 28.42
CA PHE A 497 0.20 -18.21 28.05
C PHE A 497 -0.10 -19.50 28.81
N VAL A 498 0.05 -20.64 28.14
CA VAL A 498 -0.11 -21.99 28.72
C VAL A 498 1.16 -22.82 28.54
N ASP A 499 1.23 -23.95 29.24
CA ASP A 499 2.49 -24.70 29.40
C ASP A 499 2.76 -25.67 28.25
N SER A 500 1.74 -26.05 27.48
CA SER A 500 1.88 -27.03 26.41
C SER A 500 0.91 -26.78 25.25
N MET A 501 1.27 -27.32 24.07
CA MET A 501 0.40 -27.29 22.89
C MET A 501 -0.86 -28.14 23.08
N GLU A 502 -0.79 -29.22 23.88
CA GLU A 502 -1.94 -30.05 24.24
C GLU A 502 -2.96 -29.26 25.06
N GLU A 503 -2.50 -28.51 26.07
CA GLU A 503 -3.37 -27.62 26.84
C GLU A 503 -4.00 -26.53 25.96
N ALA A 504 -3.22 -25.91 25.08
CA ALA A 504 -3.70 -24.90 24.15
C ALA A 504 -4.77 -25.46 23.19
N ARG A 505 -4.60 -26.68 22.68
CA ARG A 505 -5.58 -27.38 21.85
C ARG A 505 -6.84 -27.70 22.63
N ASN A 506 -6.73 -28.21 23.86
CA ASN A 506 -7.88 -28.48 24.73
C ASN A 506 -8.72 -27.22 24.99
N ILE A 507 -8.09 -26.04 25.09
CA ILE A 507 -8.79 -24.76 25.26
C ILE A 507 -9.53 -24.32 23.98
N THR A 508 -9.00 -24.64 22.79
CA THR A 508 -9.43 -24.06 21.52
C THR A 508 -10.30 -24.98 20.65
N GLU A 509 -10.12 -26.31 20.72
CA GLU A 509 -10.72 -27.29 19.81
C GLU A 509 -12.26 -27.26 19.77
N ASN A 510 -12.91 -26.88 20.88
CA ASN A 510 -14.37 -26.75 20.96
C ASN A 510 -14.80 -25.36 21.45
N ASN A 511 -13.95 -24.36 21.30
CA ASN A 511 -14.19 -23.01 21.79
C ASN A 511 -14.14 -21.99 20.64
N PRO A 512 -15.29 -21.55 20.11
CA PRO A 512 -15.35 -20.56 19.03
C PRO A 512 -14.91 -19.16 19.48
N SER A 513 -14.57 -19.00 20.75
CA SER A 513 -14.12 -17.75 21.37
C SER A 513 -12.64 -17.78 21.78
N ALA A 514 -11.84 -18.70 21.23
CA ALA A 514 -10.41 -18.79 21.49
C ALA A 514 -9.59 -19.20 20.25
N GLN A 515 -8.33 -18.75 20.20
CA GLN A 515 -7.36 -19.10 19.16
C GLN A 515 -5.97 -19.22 19.77
N ILE A 516 -5.14 -20.13 19.24
CA ILE A 516 -3.71 -20.16 19.53
C ILE A 516 -3.02 -19.01 18.78
N GLY A 517 -2.08 -18.32 19.42
CA GLY A 517 -1.30 -17.23 18.80
C GLY A 517 -2.18 -16.13 18.20
N GLY A 518 -1.71 -15.56 17.08
CA GLY A 518 -2.44 -14.56 16.31
C GLY A 518 -2.11 -13.11 16.65
N ILE A 519 -1.14 -12.85 17.54
CA ILE A 519 -0.73 -11.49 17.89
C ILE A 519 0.73 -11.29 17.47
N GLY A 520 1.00 -10.29 16.63
CA GLY A 520 2.36 -10.06 16.11
C GLY A 520 2.87 -11.27 15.33
N GLY A 521 4.16 -11.60 15.51
CA GLY A 521 4.82 -12.76 14.90
C GLY A 521 4.57 -14.11 15.58
N MET A 522 3.58 -14.25 16.47
CA MET A 522 3.25 -15.53 17.12
C MET A 522 2.17 -16.29 16.33
N PRO A 523 2.51 -17.33 15.53
CA PRO A 523 1.54 -18.00 14.67
C PRO A 523 0.57 -18.90 15.47
N SER A 524 -0.53 -19.32 14.83
CA SER A 524 -1.50 -20.24 15.45
C SER A 524 -1.10 -21.71 15.35
N GLY A 525 -0.25 -22.03 14.38
CA GLY A 525 0.34 -23.33 14.15
C GLY A 525 1.68 -23.17 13.44
N GLU A 526 2.32 -24.27 13.13
CA GLU A 526 3.61 -24.30 12.43
C GLU A 526 3.54 -23.59 11.07
N VAL A 527 4.61 -22.85 10.79
CA VAL A 527 4.89 -22.17 9.53
C VAL A 527 6.14 -22.82 8.93
N PRO A 528 6.04 -23.50 7.77
CA PRO A 528 7.20 -24.12 7.13
C PRO A 528 8.23 -23.08 6.67
N ALA A 529 9.50 -23.47 6.67
CA ALA A 529 10.60 -22.69 6.09
C ALA A 529 10.43 -22.53 4.57
N LEU A 530 11.08 -21.52 4.01
CA LEU A 530 11.22 -21.31 2.56
C LEU A 530 12.54 -21.92 2.09
N GLU A 531 12.47 -22.76 1.07
CA GLU A 531 13.62 -23.52 0.56
C GLU A 531 14.36 -22.78 -0.56
N HIS A 532 13.67 -21.87 -1.26
CA HIS A 532 14.17 -21.16 -2.44
C HIS A 532 14.27 -19.64 -2.24
N TYR A 533 14.06 -19.13 -1.02
CA TYR A 533 14.15 -17.70 -0.74
C TYR A 533 15.10 -17.42 0.42
N ARG A 534 16.16 -16.65 0.15
CA ARG A 534 17.10 -16.18 1.18
C ARG A 534 17.00 -14.67 1.36
N LEU A 535 17.11 -14.21 2.60
CA LEU A 535 17.35 -12.79 2.89
C LEU A 535 18.74 -12.44 2.37
N VAL A 536 18.84 -11.37 1.58
CA VAL A 536 20.13 -10.86 1.09
C VAL A 536 20.49 -9.51 1.67
N GLN A 537 19.48 -8.69 2.02
CA GLN A 537 19.67 -7.40 2.68
C GLN A 537 18.41 -6.96 3.45
N MET A 538 18.60 -6.13 4.47
CA MET A 538 17.52 -5.34 5.05
C MET A 538 17.97 -3.91 5.38
N SER A 539 17.04 -2.96 5.34
CA SER A 539 17.33 -1.54 5.56
C SER A 539 17.74 -1.25 7.01
N ASP A 540 18.68 -0.33 7.24
CA ASP A 540 19.03 0.11 8.61
C ASP A 540 17.87 0.90 9.29
N VAL A 541 17.05 1.61 8.51
CA VAL A 541 15.81 2.20 9.04
C VAL A 541 14.86 1.08 9.48
N ASN A 542 14.35 1.12 10.71
CA ASN A 542 13.39 0.13 11.20
C ASN A 542 12.03 0.75 11.52
N ALA A 543 10.97 -0.04 11.39
CA ALA A 543 9.59 0.41 11.52
C ALA A 543 9.25 0.91 12.94
N LEU A 544 10.02 0.52 13.96
CA LEU A 544 9.83 0.92 15.35
C LEU A 544 10.54 2.23 15.73
N GLY A 545 11.35 2.80 14.83
CA GLY A 545 12.06 4.05 15.08
C GLY A 545 13.21 3.92 16.07
N ARG A 546 13.89 2.77 16.10
CA ARG A 546 14.87 2.42 17.15
C ARG A 546 16.33 2.46 16.72
N SER A 547 16.64 2.34 15.43
CA SER A 547 18.01 2.44 14.93
C SER A 547 18.47 3.89 14.87
N ASN A 548 19.79 4.10 14.79
CA ASN A 548 20.35 5.44 14.60
C ASN A 548 19.85 6.06 13.28
N ALA A 549 19.85 5.30 12.19
CA ALA A 549 19.27 5.74 10.92
C ALA A 549 17.79 6.11 11.04
N SER A 550 17.01 5.40 11.88
CA SER A 550 15.61 5.78 12.11
C SER A 550 15.47 7.13 12.82
N LEU A 551 16.36 7.43 13.77
CA LEU A 551 16.37 8.71 14.48
C LEU A 551 16.75 9.85 13.54
N GLU A 552 17.75 9.63 12.69
CA GLU A 552 18.18 10.57 11.65
C GLU A 552 17.07 10.82 10.62
N ALA A 553 16.46 9.76 10.09
CA ALA A 553 15.30 9.83 9.20
C ALA A 553 14.13 10.61 9.81
N ASN A 554 13.90 10.49 11.13
CA ASN A 554 12.92 11.32 11.81
C ASN A 554 13.33 12.79 11.84
N SER A 555 14.57 13.09 12.25
CA SER A 555 15.03 14.47 12.41
C SER A 555 15.15 15.23 11.09
N GLU A 556 15.62 14.57 10.04
CA GLU A 556 15.90 15.20 8.74
C GLU A 556 14.69 15.17 7.82
N HIS A 557 13.93 14.07 7.85
CA HIS A 557 12.86 13.81 6.88
C HIS A 557 11.47 13.71 7.51
N ARG A 558 11.35 13.96 8.81
CA ARG A 558 10.07 13.96 9.56
C ARG A 558 9.33 12.62 9.45
N LEU A 559 10.08 11.52 9.31
CA LEU A 559 9.50 10.18 9.22
C LEU A 559 8.86 9.78 10.56
N GLN A 560 7.56 9.50 10.54
CA GLN A 560 6.80 9.19 11.75
C GLN A 560 6.66 7.68 11.98
N PHE A 561 7.10 7.22 13.15
CA PHE A 561 7.09 5.80 13.53
C PHE A 561 5.82 5.41 14.30
N TYR A 562 4.67 5.46 13.61
CA TYR A 562 3.38 5.12 14.21
C TYR A 562 3.28 3.67 14.69
N LYS A 563 4.03 2.76 14.06
CA LYS A 563 4.13 1.35 14.46
C LYS A 563 4.62 1.22 15.89
N GLN A 564 5.59 2.03 16.34
CA GLN A 564 6.05 2.04 17.73
C GLN A 564 4.90 2.28 18.73
N ARG A 565 4.03 3.25 18.43
CA ARG A 565 2.88 3.58 19.29
C ARG A 565 1.85 2.44 19.29
N TYR A 566 1.58 1.86 18.12
CA TYR A 566 0.69 0.72 17.98
C TYR A 566 1.21 -0.49 18.77
N THR A 567 2.47 -0.86 18.61
CA THR A 567 3.15 -1.95 19.32
C THR A 567 3.08 -1.77 20.83
N ARG A 568 3.43 -0.57 21.33
CA ARG A 568 3.30 -0.24 22.77
C ARG A 568 1.88 -0.40 23.29
N ARG A 569 0.87 -0.01 22.50
CA ARG A 569 -0.54 -0.23 22.83
C ARG A 569 -0.87 -1.72 22.88
N THR A 570 -0.45 -2.50 21.89
CA THR A 570 -0.66 -3.96 21.85
C THR A 570 -0.10 -4.62 23.10
N ILE A 571 1.15 -4.36 23.46
CA ILE A 571 1.80 -4.89 24.68
C ILE A 571 0.99 -4.52 25.93
N ALA A 572 0.60 -3.26 26.06
CA ALA A 572 -0.09 -2.74 27.25
C ALA A 572 -1.57 -3.17 27.37
N THR A 573 -2.20 -3.62 26.28
CA THR A 573 -3.66 -3.77 26.23
C THR A 573 -4.19 -5.16 25.95
N THR A 574 -3.39 -6.05 25.35
CA THR A 574 -3.81 -7.42 25.03
C THR A 574 -3.71 -8.38 26.22
N GLY A 575 -2.77 -8.14 27.14
CA GLY A 575 -2.39 -9.11 28.18
C GLY A 575 -0.91 -9.48 28.12
N LEU A 576 -0.26 -9.30 26.95
CA LEU A 576 1.15 -9.59 26.74
C LEU A 576 2.07 -8.93 27.78
N GLY A 577 1.97 -7.62 27.95
CA GLY A 577 2.79 -6.88 28.91
C GLY A 577 2.53 -7.27 30.36
N LEU A 578 1.34 -7.81 30.67
CA LEU A 578 1.01 -8.29 32.00
C LEU A 578 1.71 -9.60 32.32
N GLU A 579 1.70 -10.55 31.39
CA GLU A 579 2.39 -11.83 31.54
C GLU A 579 3.91 -11.62 31.61
N ILE A 580 4.46 -10.75 30.77
CA ILE A 580 5.87 -10.37 30.86
C ILE A 580 6.18 -9.73 32.21
N ALA A 581 5.35 -8.80 32.70
CA ALA A 581 5.58 -8.15 33.98
C ALA A 581 5.60 -9.16 35.14
N ARG A 582 4.65 -10.12 35.16
CA ARG A 582 4.58 -11.17 36.18
C ARG A 582 5.81 -12.07 36.19
N THR A 583 6.30 -12.44 35.01
CA THR A 583 7.52 -13.26 34.90
C THR A 583 8.78 -12.50 35.34
N LEU A 584 8.92 -11.22 34.97
CA LEU A 584 10.06 -10.40 35.33
C LEU A 584 10.07 -9.98 36.82
N SER A 585 8.91 -9.67 37.39
CA SER A 585 8.80 -9.21 38.78
C SER A 585 8.63 -10.35 39.79
N GLY A 586 8.16 -11.51 39.36
CA GLY A 586 7.71 -12.61 40.22
C GLY A 586 6.38 -12.33 40.95
N ASP A 587 5.75 -11.17 40.73
CA ASP A 587 4.52 -10.76 41.39
C ASP A 587 3.28 -11.08 40.54
N GLN A 588 2.62 -12.18 40.88
CA GLN A 588 1.38 -12.62 40.23
C GLN A 588 0.19 -11.68 40.48
N SER A 589 0.26 -10.82 41.50
CA SER A 589 -0.79 -9.85 41.84
C SER A 589 -0.77 -8.60 40.96
N MET A 590 0.26 -8.44 40.11
CA MET A 590 0.35 -7.33 39.18
C MET A 590 -0.92 -7.22 38.33
N THR A 591 -1.32 -5.96 38.12
CA THR A 591 -2.49 -5.60 37.32
C THR A 591 -2.08 -4.89 36.04
N ARG A 592 -2.93 -5.00 35.01
CA ARG A 592 -2.74 -4.28 33.74
C ARG A 592 -2.57 -2.77 33.93
N ARG A 593 -3.24 -2.16 34.91
CA ARG A 593 -3.10 -0.72 35.21
C ARG A 593 -1.70 -0.37 35.70
N GLN A 594 -1.12 -1.19 36.58
CA GLN A 594 0.26 -1.03 37.03
C GLN A 594 1.23 -1.18 35.86
N VAL A 595 1.03 -2.17 34.98
CA VAL A 595 1.88 -2.33 33.77
C VAL A 595 1.84 -1.11 32.87
N ILE A 596 0.65 -0.55 32.60
CA ILE A 596 0.50 0.68 31.83
C ILE A 596 1.25 1.84 32.52
N GLN A 597 1.18 1.93 33.85
CA GLN A 597 1.89 2.94 34.63
C GLN A 597 3.41 2.78 34.49
N GLU A 598 3.96 1.59 34.74
CA GLU A 598 5.38 1.26 34.59
C GLU A 598 5.91 1.64 33.20
N MET A 599 5.20 1.20 32.15
CA MET A 599 5.55 1.52 30.76
C MET A 599 5.43 3.02 30.45
N SER A 600 4.40 3.71 30.98
CA SER A 600 4.17 5.15 30.79
C SER A 600 5.29 5.99 31.41
N GLN A 601 5.73 5.60 32.61
CA GLN A 601 6.76 6.28 33.39
C GLN A 601 8.19 5.88 32.97
N ARG A 602 8.33 4.90 32.05
CA ARG A 602 9.61 4.38 31.54
C ARG A 602 10.54 3.93 32.67
N THR A 603 9.98 3.31 33.71
CA THR A 603 10.73 2.66 34.78
C THR A 603 11.62 1.55 34.21
N GLN A 604 12.54 1.01 35.01
CA GLN A 604 13.37 -0.11 34.58
C GLN A 604 12.52 -1.31 34.13
N LEU A 605 11.53 -1.68 34.94
CA LEU A 605 10.57 -2.75 34.62
C LEU A 605 9.76 -2.42 33.36
N GLY A 606 9.25 -1.18 33.24
CA GLY A 606 8.52 -0.74 32.06
C GLY A 606 9.34 -0.81 30.76
N ARG A 607 10.64 -0.52 30.82
CA ARG A 607 11.56 -0.69 29.67
C ARG A 607 11.80 -2.15 29.32
N GLN A 608 11.96 -3.02 30.31
CA GLN A 608 12.12 -4.46 30.09
C GLN A 608 10.85 -5.09 29.50
N ILE A 609 9.66 -4.71 30.01
CA ILE A 609 8.37 -5.14 29.47
C ILE A 609 8.25 -4.74 27.99
N GLN A 610 8.61 -3.50 27.64
CA GLN A 610 8.57 -3.04 26.26
C GLN A 610 9.57 -3.81 25.38
N ALA A 611 10.80 -4.05 25.85
CA ALA A 611 11.83 -4.74 25.08
C ALA A 611 11.45 -6.21 24.79
N VAL A 612 11.08 -6.96 25.83
CA VAL A 612 10.62 -8.35 25.68
C VAL A 612 9.34 -8.42 24.84
N GLY A 613 8.39 -7.51 25.08
CA GLY A 613 7.14 -7.49 24.33
C GLY A 613 7.33 -7.19 22.85
N GLU A 614 8.33 -6.38 22.49
CA GLU A 614 8.68 -6.15 21.10
C GLU A 614 9.33 -7.38 20.46
N GLN A 615 10.27 -8.03 21.14
CA GLN A 615 10.90 -9.26 20.65
C GLN A 615 9.87 -10.38 20.41
N LEU A 616 8.83 -10.48 21.25
CA LEU A 616 7.75 -11.45 21.04
C LEU A 616 6.79 -11.07 19.90
N LEU A 617 6.65 -9.77 19.61
CA LEU A 617 5.80 -9.30 18.52
C LEU A 617 6.53 -9.30 17.16
N PHE A 618 7.86 -9.22 17.18
CA PHE A 618 8.75 -9.26 16.01
C PHE A 618 9.89 -10.23 16.31
N PRO A 619 9.77 -11.51 15.91
CA PRO A 619 10.80 -12.51 16.20
C PRO A 619 12.15 -12.15 15.58
N ASN A 620 12.12 -11.41 14.46
CA ASN A 620 13.30 -10.84 13.81
C ASN A 620 13.21 -9.32 13.70
N THR A 621 14.31 -8.67 13.31
CA THR A 621 14.40 -7.21 13.18
C THR A 621 13.29 -6.67 12.26
N PRO A 622 12.46 -5.72 12.72
CA PRO A 622 11.41 -5.09 11.92
C PRO A 622 11.99 -3.96 11.06
N ALA A 623 12.97 -4.29 10.20
CA ALA A 623 13.53 -3.39 9.20
C ALA A 623 12.41 -2.81 8.32
N TRP A 624 12.57 -1.58 7.86
CA TRP A 624 11.55 -0.92 7.06
C TRP A 624 11.31 -1.68 5.76
N THR A 625 12.39 -2.07 5.09
CA THR A 625 12.40 -2.86 3.84
C THR A 625 13.34 -4.05 3.98
N LYS A 626 13.00 -5.17 3.33
CA LYS A 626 13.81 -6.38 3.25
C LYS A 626 13.86 -6.87 1.82
N VAL A 627 15.03 -7.32 1.38
CA VAL A 627 15.30 -7.85 0.05
C VAL A 627 15.63 -9.33 0.16
N PHE A 628 14.94 -10.14 -0.64
CA PHE A 628 15.14 -11.57 -0.75
C PHE A 628 15.54 -11.92 -2.18
N GLU A 629 16.34 -12.95 -2.33
CA GLU A 629 16.69 -13.56 -3.61
C GLU A 629 16.03 -14.93 -3.72
N ARG A 630 15.43 -15.20 -4.89
CA ARG A 630 14.89 -16.49 -5.30
C ARG A 630 16.01 -17.31 -5.93
N VAL A 631 16.43 -18.34 -5.22
CA VAL A 631 17.55 -19.21 -5.57
C VAL A 631 17.09 -20.65 -5.81
N PRO A 632 17.76 -21.43 -6.67
CA PRO A 632 17.54 -22.87 -6.75
C PRO A 632 17.69 -23.57 -5.39
N GLY A 633 18.64 -23.12 -4.58
CA GLY A 633 18.95 -23.71 -3.28
C GLY A 633 19.85 -24.94 -3.42
N ALA A 634 20.63 -25.22 -2.39
CA ALA A 634 21.55 -26.36 -2.39
C ALA A 634 20.86 -27.61 -1.82
N THR A 635 21.16 -28.77 -2.38
CA THR A 635 20.65 -30.06 -1.88
C THR A 635 21.59 -30.63 -0.83
N ILE A 636 21.05 -31.00 0.33
CA ILE A 636 21.71 -31.81 1.35
C ILE A 636 21.04 -33.18 1.38
N GLU A 637 21.82 -34.23 1.15
CA GLU A 637 21.40 -35.62 1.32
C GLU A 637 22.06 -36.17 2.57
N GLY A 638 21.26 -36.73 3.47
CA GLY A 638 21.76 -37.27 4.72
C GLY A 638 21.30 -38.68 5.03
N GLU A 639 22.14 -39.41 5.74
CA GLU A 639 21.92 -40.81 6.12
C GLU A 639 22.29 -41.05 7.60
N GLY A 640 22.02 -42.26 8.12
CA GLY A 640 22.43 -42.68 9.46
C GLY A 640 21.55 -42.15 10.61
N GLY A 641 20.43 -41.50 10.29
CA GLY A 641 19.43 -41.10 11.27
C GLY A 641 18.54 -42.27 11.71
N PRO A 642 17.84 -42.17 12.85
CA PRO A 642 16.78 -43.12 13.16
C PRO A 642 15.65 -43.00 12.12
N PRO A 643 14.93 -44.08 11.82
CA PRO A 643 13.87 -44.04 10.81
C PRO A 643 12.66 -43.22 11.26
N ASN A 644 11.94 -42.59 10.32
CA ASN A 644 10.73 -41.76 10.55
C ASN A 644 10.94 -40.75 11.69
N THR A 645 12.01 -39.98 11.58
CA THR A 645 12.48 -39.08 12.65
C THR A 645 12.72 -37.70 12.10
N GLU A 646 12.17 -36.72 12.81
CA GLU A 646 12.38 -35.32 12.54
C GLU A 646 13.85 -34.91 12.75
N VAL A 647 14.42 -34.29 11.73
CA VAL A 647 15.75 -33.67 11.71
C VAL A 647 15.58 -32.18 11.53
N THR A 648 16.03 -31.40 12.52
CA THR A 648 16.09 -29.94 12.45
C THR A 648 17.40 -29.52 11.82
N ILE A 649 17.33 -28.77 10.73
CA ILE A 649 18.45 -28.18 10.01
C ILE A 649 18.47 -26.69 10.33
N SER A 650 19.60 -26.17 10.80
CA SER A 650 19.69 -24.75 11.18
C SER A 650 21.04 -24.12 10.88
N VAL A 651 21.04 -22.83 10.56
CA VAL A 651 22.27 -22.05 10.34
C VAL A 651 22.10 -20.63 10.91
N PRO A 652 23.08 -20.10 11.65
CA PRO A 652 23.07 -18.70 12.08
C PRO A 652 23.36 -17.78 10.90
N ILE A 653 22.54 -16.75 10.71
CA ILE A 653 22.70 -15.72 9.68
C ILE A 653 23.03 -14.39 10.34
N GLU A 654 24.06 -13.73 9.84
CA GLU A 654 24.52 -12.43 10.28
C GLU A 654 24.32 -11.41 9.15
N PRO A 655 23.26 -10.60 9.22
CA PRO A 655 23.02 -9.51 8.30
C PRO A 655 23.89 -8.29 8.63
N GLU A 656 24.23 -7.50 7.61
CA GLU A 656 24.92 -6.21 7.78
C GLU A 656 24.15 -5.24 8.68
N ASN A 657 22.83 -5.19 8.52
CA ASN A 657 21.92 -4.36 9.31
C ASN A 657 20.97 -5.22 10.13
N GLY A 658 20.68 -4.79 11.37
CA GLY A 658 19.76 -5.48 12.28
C GLY A 658 20.42 -6.55 13.16
N ASP A 659 19.59 -7.40 13.75
CA ASP A 659 20.04 -8.44 14.69
C ASP A 659 20.29 -9.76 13.93
N PRO A 660 21.32 -10.55 14.32
CA PRO A 660 21.50 -11.91 13.82
C PRO A 660 20.29 -12.79 14.11
N PHE A 661 20.00 -13.71 13.21
CA PHE A 661 18.90 -14.66 13.33
C PHE A 661 19.35 -16.08 13.01
N GLN A 662 18.47 -17.05 13.23
CA GLN A 662 18.72 -18.45 12.89
C GLN A 662 17.71 -18.88 11.83
N TYR A 663 18.19 -19.27 10.65
CA TYR A 663 17.37 -20.02 9.71
C TYR A 663 17.20 -21.43 10.25
N THR A 664 15.97 -21.91 10.31
CA THR A 664 15.62 -23.26 10.74
C THR A 664 14.65 -23.85 9.74
N GLN A 665 14.83 -25.13 9.44
CA GLN A 665 13.87 -25.95 8.72
C GLN A 665 13.86 -27.37 9.29
N THR A 666 12.82 -28.11 8.93
CA THR A 666 12.59 -29.44 9.47
C THR A 666 12.31 -30.41 8.32
N VAL A 667 12.96 -31.58 8.36
CA VAL A 667 12.72 -32.68 7.42
C VAL A 667 12.54 -33.98 8.19
N GLU A 668 11.89 -34.97 7.59
CA GLU A 668 11.72 -36.29 8.21
C GLU A 668 12.60 -37.33 7.49
N THR A 669 13.29 -38.16 8.25
CA THR A 669 13.98 -39.33 7.70
C THR A 669 13.00 -40.41 7.26
N ASP A 670 13.34 -41.15 6.21
CA ASP A 670 12.54 -42.27 5.72
C ASP A 670 12.69 -43.54 6.59
N SER A 671 12.24 -44.69 6.06
CA SER A 671 12.36 -45.98 6.73
C SER A 671 13.78 -46.51 6.85
N ASP A 672 14.69 -46.05 6.00
CA ASP A 672 16.09 -46.45 5.96
C ASP A 672 16.99 -45.47 6.75
N GLY A 673 16.41 -44.35 7.22
CA GLY A 673 17.11 -43.34 8.01
C GLY A 673 17.77 -42.26 7.14
N GLU A 674 17.36 -42.15 5.87
CA GLU A 674 17.84 -41.20 4.88
C GLU A 674 16.90 -39.99 4.77
N PHE A 675 17.41 -38.83 4.37
CA PHE A 675 16.62 -37.63 4.09
C PHE A 675 17.26 -36.78 2.98
N THR A 676 16.44 -35.96 2.33
CA THR A 676 16.87 -34.93 1.39
C THR A 676 16.28 -33.59 1.80
N ALA A 677 17.07 -32.52 1.74
CA ALA A 677 16.64 -31.18 2.09
C ALA A 677 17.22 -30.16 1.11
N THR A 678 16.42 -29.18 0.69
CA THR A 678 16.90 -28.00 -0.02
C THR A 678 17.16 -26.88 0.99
N VAL A 679 18.26 -26.15 0.85
CA VAL A 679 18.58 -25.00 1.72
C VAL A 679 18.93 -23.75 0.92
N PRO A 680 18.41 -22.56 1.31
CA PRO A 680 18.59 -21.34 0.52
C PRO A 680 19.85 -20.54 0.88
N TYR A 681 20.52 -20.79 2.01
CA TYR A 681 21.71 -20.02 2.41
C TYR A 681 23.00 -20.81 2.18
N ALA A 682 24.04 -20.15 1.68
CA ALA A 682 25.37 -20.73 1.64
C ALA A 682 26.07 -20.56 2.99
N THR A 683 27.11 -21.34 3.24
CA THR A 683 27.98 -21.19 4.43
C THR A 683 29.40 -20.79 4.06
N GLU A 684 29.77 -20.92 2.78
CA GLU A 684 31.10 -20.57 2.28
C GLU A 684 31.06 -20.19 0.80
N GLY A 685 32.14 -19.58 0.31
CA GLY A 685 32.30 -19.27 -1.11
C GLY A 685 31.63 -17.97 -1.57
N TYR A 686 31.03 -17.18 -0.67
CA TYR A 686 30.42 -15.89 -0.98
C TYR A 686 31.33 -14.95 -1.78
N ASP A 687 32.61 -14.84 -1.40
CA ASP A 687 33.55 -13.89 -2.03
C ASP A 687 33.94 -14.25 -3.47
N ASN A 688 33.53 -15.42 -3.97
CA ASN A 688 33.75 -15.82 -5.35
C ASN A 688 32.62 -15.35 -6.29
N TRP A 689 31.53 -14.80 -5.74
CA TRP A 689 30.33 -14.43 -6.47
C TRP A 689 29.92 -12.99 -6.14
N GLY A 690 29.54 -12.25 -7.17
CA GLY A 690 29.21 -10.83 -7.08
C GLY A 690 28.74 -10.29 -8.43
N PRO A 691 28.31 -9.01 -8.51
CA PRO A 691 27.73 -8.44 -9.72
C PRO A 691 28.66 -8.57 -10.94
N GLU A 692 29.97 -8.46 -10.73
CA GLU A 692 30.98 -8.64 -11.77
C GLU A 692 31.06 -10.07 -12.34
N ASN A 693 30.54 -11.06 -11.61
CA ASN A 693 30.42 -12.45 -12.03
C ASN A 693 28.97 -12.80 -12.44
N GLY A 694 28.05 -11.82 -12.46
CA GLY A 694 26.66 -12.03 -12.81
C GLY A 694 25.77 -12.53 -11.66
N TYR A 695 26.18 -12.36 -10.39
CA TYR A 695 25.38 -12.77 -9.23
C TYR A 695 25.30 -11.71 -8.13
N THR A 696 24.50 -11.97 -7.10
CA THR A 696 24.31 -11.06 -5.97
C THR A 696 25.54 -11.04 -5.05
N ASN A 697 26.01 -9.85 -4.64
CA ASN A 697 26.90 -9.72 -3.48
C ASN A 697 26.07 -9.67 -2.19
N VAL A 698 25.93 -10.81 -1.53
CA VAL A 698 25.01 -10.98 -0.39
C VAL A 698 25.52 -10.28 0.88
N SER A 699 24.69 -9.42 1.50
CA SER A 699 24.97 -8.75 2.78
C SER A 699 24.44 -9.49 4.02
N ALA A 700 23.64 -10.54 3.85
CA ALA A 700 23.19 -11.43 4.91
C ALA A 700 23.79 -12.83 4.78
N ARG A 701 24.91 -13.04 5.46
CA ARG A 701 25.76 -14.23 5.29
C ARG A 701 25.66 -15.15 6.50
N ALA A 702 25.82 -16.45 6.27
CA ALA A 702 25.90 -17.41 7.37
C ALA A 702 27.17 -17.20 8.21
N ASN A 703 27.05 -17.35 9.53
CA ASN A 703 28.16 -17.32 10.48
C ASN A 703 28.42 -18.71 11.07
N GLY A 704 28.78 -19.65 10.19
CA GLY A 704 29.07 -21.05 10.54
C GLY A 704 28.42 -22.04 9.59
N SER A 705 28.60 -23.32 9.90
CA SER A 705 28.04 -24.44 9.14
C SER A 705 26.57 -24.69 9.48
N TYR A 706 25.86 -25.38 8.59
CA TYR A 706 24.57 -25.97 8.94
C TYR A 706 24.74 -26.99 10.04
N ARG A 707 23.85 -26.93 11.02
CA ARG A 707 23.70 -27.90 12.09
C ARG A 707 22.44 -28.74 11.83
N LEU A 708 22.63 -30.04 11.71
CA LEU A 708 21.55 -31.01 11.54
C LEU A 708 21.43 -31.83 12.82
N GLN A 709 20.25 -31.86 13.41
CA GLN A 709 20.05 -32.51 14.69
C GLN A 709 18.65 -33.11 14.87
N THR A 710 18.57 -34.33 15.40
CA THR A 710 17.28 -34.93 15.81
C THR A 710 16.88 -34.51 17.23
N GLY A 711 15.59 -34.61 17.54
CA GLY A 711 15.12 -34.54 18.93
C GLY A 711 15.82 -35.54 19.86
N PHE A 712 15.83 -35.25 21.17
CA PHE A 712 16.40 -36.13 22.19
C PHE A 712 15.50 -37.34 22.44
N ARG A 713 16.10 -38.53 22.49
CA ARG A 713 15.45 -39.81 22.85
C ARG A 713 16.11 -40.38 24.09
N GLN A 714 15.37 -41.13 24.92
CA GLN A 714 15.98 -41.90 26.00
C GLN A 714 16.27 -43.33 25.54
N ASN A 715 17.47 -43.83 25.86
CA ASN A 715 17.78 -45.25 25.68
C ASN A 715 17.31 -46.09 26.87
N GLU A 716 17.41 -47.42 26.73
CA GLU A 716 17.01 -48.40 27.78
C GLU A 716 17.78 -48.21 29.10
N SER A 717 18.93 -47.54 29.07
CA SER A 717 19.77 -47.25 30.24
C SER A 717 19.54 -45.85 30.84
N GLY A 718 18.58 -45.07 30.31
CA GLY A 718 18.21 -43.74 30.79
C GLY A 718 19.07 -42.57 30.27
N TYR A 719 20.00 -42.81 29.35
CA TYR A 719 20.79 -41.75 28.70
C TYR A 719 19.97 -41.06 27.61
N GLN A 720 20.21 -39.76 27.41
CA GLN A 720 19.66 -39.03 26.27
C GLN A 720 20.54 -39.23 25.04
N ILE A 721 19.93 -39.59 23.92
CA ILE A 721 20.55 -39.78 22.62
C ILE A 721 19.98 -38.74 21.65
N THR A 722 20.85 -38.12 20.87
CA THR A 722 20.49 -37.29 19.72
C THR A 722 21.44 -37.63 18.58
N TYR A 723 21.01 -37.46 17.34
CA TYR A 723 21.87 -37.63 16.17
C TYR A 723 22.23 -36.26 15.63
N PHE A 724 23.50 -36.08 15.28
CA PHE A 724 24.04 -34.78 14.89
C PHE A 724 24.94 -34.89 13.66
N ALA A 725 24.87 -33.91 12.78
CA ALA A 725 25.85 -33.67 11.72
C ALA A 725 26.05 -32.16 11.50
N SER A 726 27.13 -31.84 10.80
CA SER A 726 27.45 -30.48 10.36
C SER A 726 27.73 -30.50 8.85
N ALA A 727 27.20 -29.54 8.11
CA ALA A 727 27.37 -29.44 6.66
C ALA A 727 27.80 -28.04 6.24
N ASN A 728 28.74 -27.95 5.30
CA ASN A 728 29.01 -26.71 4.58
C ASN A 728 28.37 -26.79 3.19
N VAL A 729 27.77 -25.69 2.78
CA VAL A 729 27.14 -25.50 1.48
C VAL A 729 27.83 -24.32 0.82
N THR A 730 28.26 -24.49 -0.42
CA THR A 730 28.91 -23.41 -1.18
C THR A 730 27.89 -22.50 -1.83
N GLU A 731 28.28 -21.25 -2.07
CA GLU A 731 27.45 -20.30 -2.82
C GLU A 731 27.15 -20.80 -4.24
N ALA A 732 28.09 -21.49 -4.90
CA ALA A 732 27.89 -22.09 -6.22
C ALA A 732 26.72 -23.10 -6.23
N GLN A 733 26.58 -23.89 -5.16
CA GLN A 733 25.48 -24.84 -5.03
C GLN A 733 24.14 -24.16 -4.80
N VAL A 734 24.11 -23.05 -4.06
CA VAL A 734 22.88 -22.32 -3.78
C VAL A 734 22.34 -21.61 -5.03
N ILE A 735 23.22 -20.98 -5.81
CA ILE A 735 22.84 -20.25 -7.02
C ILE A 735 22.62 -21.16 -8.23
N GLY A 736 22.98 -22.45 -8.14
CA GLY A 736 22.78 -23.46 -9.18
C GLY A 736 23.93 -23.63 -10.17
N GLU A 737 25.10 -23.04 -9.92
CA GLU A 737 26.32 -23.26 -10.72
C GLU A 737 27.00 -24.60 -10.42
N ASP A 738 26.66 -25.21 -9.28
CA ASP A 738 27.04 -26.57 -8.91
C ASP A 738 25.83 -27.36 -8.42
N GLU A 739 25.33 -28.29 -9.22
CA GLU A 739 24.17 -29.12 -8.87
C GLU A 739 24.50 -30.29 -7.93
N SER A 740 25.74 -30.43 -7.45
CA SER A 740 26.13 -31.54 -6.59
C SER A 740 25.52 -31.44 -5.19
N ALA A 741 24.98 -32.57 -4.70
CA ALA A 741 24.42 -32.66 -3.35
C ALA A 741 25.53 -32.76 -2.29
N VAL A 742 25.32 -32.09 -1.16
CA VAL A 742 26.18 -32.22 0.04
C VAL A 742 25.74 -33.47 0.81
N GLN A 743 26.66 -34.43 0.92
CA GLN A 743 26.43 -35.69 1.63
C GLN A 743 26.77 -35.57 3.12
N VAL A 744 25.89 -36.01 4.01
CA VAL A 744 26.10 -35.96 5.47
C VAL A 744 25.67 -37.25 6.17
N THR A 745 26.48 -37.73 7.12
CA THR A 745 26.11 -38.88 7.96
C THR A 745 25.81 -38.40 9.38
N LEU A 746 24.57 -38.59 9.82
CA LEU A 746 24.13 -38.31 11.18
C LEU A 746 24.81 -39.28 12.16
N SER A 747 25.52 -38.72 13.13
CA SER A 747 26.25 -39.50 14.14
C SER A 747 25.54 -39.48 15.49
N GLU A 748 25.45 -40.64 16.13
CA GLU A 748 24.85 -40.77 17.47
C GLU A 748 25.70 -40.05 18.53
N GLN A 749 25.06 -39.18 19.31
CA GLN A 749 25.66 -38.51 20.44
C GLN A 749 24.91 -38.87 21.73
N VAL A 750 25.63 -39.51 22.66
CA VAL A 750 25.10 -39.91 23.98
C VAL A 750 25.41 -38.84 25.02
N ILE A 751 24.38 -38.31 25.65
CA ILE A 751 24.46 -37.31 26.71
C ILE A 751 24.19 -37.98 28.06
N PRO A 752 25.15 -37.93 29.02
CA PRO A 752 24.94 -38.46 30.36
C PRO A 752 23.88 -37.63 31.11
N PRO A 753 23.09 -38.24 32.01
CA PRO A 753 22.12 -37.51 32.81
C PRO A 753 22.82 -36.41 33.63
N LEU A 754 22.24 -35.20 33.64
CA LEU A 754 22.69 -34.10 34.48
C LEU A 754 22.59 -34.55 35.95
N ASN A 755 23.72 -34.58 36.66
CA ASN A 755 23.79 -34.89 38.10
C ASN A 755 23.09 -33.85 38.97
#